data_AF-A0AAN4PDL4-F1
#
_entry.id   AF-A0AAN4PDL4-F1
#
_cell.length_a   1.000
_cell.length_b   1.000
_cell.length_c   1.000
_cell.angle_alpha   90.00
_cell.angle_beta   90.00
_cell.angle_gamma   90.00
#
_symmetry.space_group_name_H-M   'P 1'
#
loop_
_entity.id
_entity.type
_entity.pdbx_description
1 polymer ?
#
loop_
_entity_poly.entity_id
_entity_poly.type
_entity_poly.pdbx_seq_one_letter_code
_entity_poly.pdbx_strand_id
1 'polypeptide(L)'
;MANEEDFVGLGDTFKDPEGFYPPEKEPTFAEHQMLTGQTVRVRLVGSHPLYGDLLWNAGRTSASYIEEKASSLVEGKDVLEIGAAAGVPSIVSAVKGARTVVMTDYPDPDLVENMRYNASLSAAIIPSSSSLYVDGYKWGDPVEPLTAYLPEGSNSFDLLIMADVVYSYHEHPNLIKVMQKALKKSKDSVALVVFTPYQPWLLPRNQTFFPLAEQSGFQVTKIFEKVMDKVLFENDPGLIVLSGYPCSGLSYRAQQLASLLEATQDELFKSGTIPASRPRYKIHIVPTHDPSHPRTVYDNARTEKEARGVAYTRAKRALGRDSFVILDGMNYIKGYRYQLWCEAKALGTTSCVVHVGTPVDQCIANNEARIRRRDAQQEKSESRDNEPRESSTTESDPQVEAESTTQTNGPSPTTEDTEEPYPPDLLKNLIFRYEEPSTHSRWDKPLFTVPWSDPEPPIAEIWTALTGIPHPSTSTDAETPVTTLTSALASSALLSDTASINTSATARTPRTAALQRPRIKPHQATVQPTATDSSALYAMEKCTSAIVSAIRSYTLTNPSAEAALAQSPDARGIAIAVPEASAPIFIPAHVASSGTTDELAGAGGILALPRLQRLRRQWIGLNRAYVGVNHASGVKGGLAPDQVGDAFVRFLNAEFAGESGV
;
A
#
# COMPACT_ATOMS: atom_id res chain seq x y z
N MET A 1 12.89 -61.67 -1.19
CA MET A 1 13.52 -60.70 -2.10
C MET A 1 12.44 -60.29 -3.08
N ALA A 2 12.09 -59.00 -3.09
CA ALA A 2 11.30 -58.34 -4.12
C ALA A 2 12.14 -57.14 -4.57
N ASN A 3 12.15 -56.83 -5.86
CA ASN A 3 13.21 -56.04 -6.48
C ASN A 3 13.15 -54.55 -6.10
N GLU A 4 14.31 -53.92 -5.99
CA GLU A 4 14.50 -52.47 -5.73
C GLU A 4 14.39 -51.62 -7.02
N GLU A 5 13.62 -52.05 -8.04
CA GLU A 5 13.56 -51.37 -9.35
C GLU A 5 12.33 -50.45 -9.53
N ASP A 6 11.31 -50.53 -8.66
CA ASP A 6 10.06 -49.75 -8.80
C ASP A 6 10.12 -48.30 -8.25
N PHE A 7 11.28 -47.82 -7.77
CA PHE A 7 11.40 -46.48 -7.13
C PHE A 7 11.99 -45.38 -8.03
N VAL A 8 12.07 -45.59 -9.35
CA VAL A 8 12.62 -44.62 -10.32
C VAL A 8 11.50 -44.02 -11.18
N GLY A 9 10.68 -43.14 -10.59
CA GLY A 9 9.55 -42.53 -11.33
C GLY A 9 8.88 -41.26 -10.75
N LEU A 10 9.24 -40.82 -9.53
CA LEU A 10 8.57 -39.69 -8.85
C LEU A 10 9.30 -38.33 -8.96
N GLY A 11 10.49 -38.29 -9.58
CA GLY A 11 11.28 -37.06 -9.71
C GLY A 11 10.82 -36.11 -10.83
N ASP A 12 10.05 -36.60 -11.81
CA ASP A 12 9.59 -35.81 -12.96
C ASP A 12 8.19 -35.19 -12.76
N THR A 13 7.43 -35.63 -11.75
CA THR A 13 6.06 -35.17 -11.48
C THR A 13 6.00 -33.76 -10.85
N PHE A 14 7.13 -33.21 -10.43
CA PHE A 14 7.27 -31.91 -9.76
C PHE A 14 8.19 -30.94 -10.50
N LYS A 15 8.50 -31.18 -11.79
CA LYS A 15 9.11 -30.14 -12.63
C LYS A 15 8.03 -29.16 -13.05
N ASP A 16 8.22 -27.89 -12.70
CA ASP A 16 7.40 -26.81 -13.23
C ASP A 16 7.45 -26.82 -14.77
N PRO A 17 6.31 -26.63 -15.47
CA PRO A 17 6.27 -26.65 -16.93
C PRO A 17 7.26 -25.68 -17.57
N GLU A 18 7.75 -26.02 -18.76
CA GLU A 18 8.61 -25.12 -19.54
C GLU A 18 7.90 -23.78 -19.80
N GLY A 19 8.47 -22.68 -19.30
CA GLY A 19 7.84 -21.35 -19.34
C GLY A 19 6.86 -21.02 -18.21
N PHE A 20 6.77 -21.82 -17.14
CA PHE A 20 5.93 -21.54 -15.97
C PHE A 20 6.34 -20.27 -15.22
N TYR A 21 7.66 -20.04 -15.09
CA TYR A 21 8.21 -18.75 -14.68
C TYR A 21 8.51 -17.89 -15.92
N PRO A 22 8.30 -16.56 -15.86
CA PRO A 22 8.92 -15.66 -16.82
C PRO A 22 10.44 -15.88 -16.81
N PRO A 23 11.13 -15.75 -17.95
CA PRO A 23 12.59 -15.72 -17.96
C PRO A 23 13.09 -14.61 -17.03
N GLU A 24 14.20 -14.87 -16.34
CA GLU A 24 14.83 -13.87 -15.49
C GLU A 24 15.12 -12.59 -16.30
N LYS A 25 14.87 -11.43 -15.69
CA LYS A 25 15.12 -10.16 -16.37
C LYS A 25 16.62 -10.00 -16.59
N GLU A 26 17.03 -9.94 -17.86
CA GLU A 26 18.41 -9.66 -18.26
C GLU A 26 19.02 -8.47 -17.48
N PRO A 27 20.26 -8.59 -16.99
CA PRO A 27 20.94 -7.50 -16.29
C PRO A 27 20.99 -6.22 -17.13
N THR A 28 20.61 -5.10 -16.54
CA THR A 28 20.65 -3.79 -17.21
C THR A 28 21.95 -3.06 -16.90
N PHE A 29 22.23 -1.98 -17.62
CA PHE A 29 23.40 -1.13 -17.38
C PHE A 29 22.97 0.31 -17.07
N ALA A 30 23.71 0.95 -16.18
CA ALA A 30 23.62 2.38 -15.92
C ALA A 30 25.00 3.03 -16.04
N GLU A 31 24.99 4.32 -16.38
CA GLU A 31 26.20 5.12 -16.54
C GLU A 31 26.18 6.31 -15.59
N HIS A 32 27.36 6.64 -15.05
CA HIS A 32 27.65 7.85 -14.29
C HIS A 32 28.74 8.62 -15.03
N GLN A 33 28.45 9.88 -15.38
CA GLN A 33 29.41 10.77 -16.00
C GLN A 33 30.18 11.51 -14.90
N MET A 34 31.49 11.30 -14.86
CA MET A 34 32.41 12.00 -13.96
C MET A 34 32.63 13.44 -14.42
N LEU A 35 33.02 14.33 -13.51
CA LEU A 35 33.34 15.74 -13.77
C LEU A 35 34.54 15.89 -14.73
N THR A 36 35.42 14.87 -14.80
CA THR A 36 36.50 14.75 -15.79
C THR A 36 36.01 14.45 -17.23
N GLY A 37 34.74 14.15 -17.44
CA GLY A 37 34.20 13.66 -18.71
C GLY A 37 34.37 12.16 -18.94
N GLN A 38 34.92 11.43 -17.97
CA GLN A 38 35.04 9.97 -18.00
C GLN A 38 33.72 9.30 -17.59
N THR A 39 33.35 8.18 -18.22
CA THR A 39 32.12 7.45 -17.88
C THR A 39 32.43 6.22 -17.03
N VAL A 40 31.82 6.14 -15.85
CA VAL A 40 31.75 4.90 -15.06
C VAL A 40 30.46 4.17 -15.45
N ARG A 41 30.61 3.02 -16.11
CA ARG A 41 29.49 2.13 -16.47
C ARG A 41 29.40 0.98 -15.49
N VAL A 42 28.19 0.69 -15.02
CA VAL A 42 27.90 -0.37 -14.04
C VAL A 42 26.75 -1.24 -14.52
N ARG A 43 26.83 -2.54 -14.24
CA ARG A 43 25.73 -3.51 -14.36
C ARG A 43 24.84 -3.43 -13.13
N LEU A 44 23.54 -3.56 -13.33
CA LEU A 44 22.50 -3.62 -12.30
C LEU A 44 21.91 -5.03 -12.28
N VAL A 45 21.55 -5.52 -11.09
CA VAL A 45 20.94 -6.84 -10.93
C VAL A 45 19.50 -6.79 -11.46
N GLY A 46 19.04 -7.77 -12.25
CA GLY A 46 17.82 -7.64 -13.06
C GLY A 46 16.54 -7.31 -12.28
N SER A 47 16.27 -8.06 -11.21
CA SER A 47 15.24 -7.73 -10.21
C SER A 47 15.65 -8.38 -8.90
N HIS A 48 15.81 -7.59 -7.83
CA HIS A 48 16.37 -8.09 -6.57
C HIS A 48 15.60 -7.54 -5.36
N PRO A 49 15.26 -8.38 -4.35
CA PRO A 49 14.51 -7.93 -3.17
C PRO A 49 15.26 -6.90 -2.30
N LEU A 50 16.57 -6.72 -2.51
CA LEU A 50 17.41 -5.74 -1.83
C LEU A 50 17.71 -4.49 -2.69
N TYR A 51 16.89 -4.17 -3.69
CA TYR A 51 16.94 -2.89 -4.43
C TYR A 51 18.23 -2.64 -5.27
N GLY A 52 18.94 -3.70 -5.65
CA GLY A 52 20.15 -3.68 -6.48
C GLY A 52 19.92 -3.46 -7.99
N ASP A 53 18.67 -3.19 -8.39
CA ASP A 53 18.19 -3.05 -9.76
C ASP A 53 18.22 -1.60 -10.30
N LEU A 54 18.63 -0.64 -9.47
CA LEU A 54 18.68 0.78 -9.81
C LEU A 54 19.99 1.45 -9.35
N LEU A 55 20.49 2.41 -10.15
CA LEU A 55 21.54 3.33 -9.72
C LEU A 55 20.92 4.57 -9.06
N TRP A 56 20.76 4.49 -7.73
CA TRP A 56 20.11 5.46 -6.86
C TRP A 56 20.74 6.86 -6.86
N ASN A 57 19.94 7.89 -6.54
CA ASN A 57 20.37 9.29 -6.59
C ASN A 57 21.41 9.63 -5.52
N ALA A 58 21.36 9.04 -4.32
CA ALA A 58 22.43 9.28 -3.36
C ALA A 58 23.76 8.66 -3.83
N GLY A 59 23.74 7.51 -4.52
CA GLY A 59 24.94 6.94 -5.13
C GLY A 59 25.56 7.90 -6.15
N ARG A 60 24.75 8.40 -7.10
CA ARG A 60 25.20 9.41 -8.08
C ARG A 60 25.70 10.71 -7.43
N THR A 61 24.97 11.22 -6.44
CA THR A 61 25.28 12.50 -5.78
C THR A 61 26.52 12.38 -4.88
N SER A 62 26.69 11.23 -4.19
CA SER A 62 27.89 10.92 -3.41
C SER A 62 29.12 10.85 -4.29
N ALA A 63 29.03 10.16 -5.44
CA ALA A 63 30.13 10.05 -6.39
C ALA A 63 30.59 11.43 -6.90
N SER A 64 29.67 12.30 -7.34
CA SER A 64 30.02 13.66 -7.76
C SER A 64 30.61 14.51 -6.63
N TYR A 65 30.09 14.39 -5.39
CA TYR A 65 30.63 15.11 -4.24
C TYR A 65 32.03 14.62 -3.83
N ILE A 66 32.27 13.31 -3.87
CA ILE A 66 33.58 12.69 -3.64
C ILE A 66 34.57 13.17 -4.70
N GLU A 67 34.18 13.21 -5.98
CA GLU A 67 35.05 13.70 -7.05
C GLU A 67 35.42 15.18 -6.88
N GLU A 68 34.46 16.03 -6.52
CA GLU A 68 34.70 17.47 -6.29
C GLU A 68 35.64 17.72 -5.11
N LYS A 69 35.59 16.88 -4.06
CA LYS A 69 36.40 17.01 -2.83
C LYS A 69 37.55 16.01 -2.75
N ALA A 70 37.93 15.38 -3.88
CA ALA A 70 38.77 14.18 -3.92
C ALA A 70 40.07 14.27 -3.11
N SER A 71 40.82 15.36 -3.29
CA SER A 71 42.10 15.62 -2.62
C SER A 71 42.03 15.73 -1.09
N SER A 72 40.82 15.92 -0.54
CA SER A 72 40.57 16.00 0.90
C SER A 72 39.86 14.77 1.47
N LEU A 73 39.02 14.11 0.67
CA LEU A 73 38.18 12.99 1.13
C LEU A 73 38.73 11.61 0.83
N VAL A 74 39.38 11.40 -0.32
CA VAL A 74 39.77 10.06 -0.81
C VAL A 74 41.22 9.93 -1.23
N GLU A 75 41.88 10.95 -1.76
CA GLU A 75 43.25 10.82 -2.27
C GLU A 75 44.21 10.34 -1.17
N GLY A 76 44.85 9.18 -1.41
CA GLY A 76 45.75 8.54 -0.44
C GLY A 76 45.10 8.04 0.86
N LYS A 77 43.77 7.87 0.91
CA LYS A 77 43.00 7.44 2.10
C LYS A 77 42.45 6.01 1.99
N ASP A 78 42.15 5.41 3.14
CA ASP A 78 41.42 4.13 3.22
C ASP A 78 39.91 4.38 3.29
N VAL A 79 39.13 3.76 2.41
CA VAL A 79 37.69 3.99 2.20
C VAL A 79 36.90 2.68 2.36
N LEU A 80 35.78 2.73 3.08
CA LEU A 80 34.79 1.66 3.14
C LEU A 80 33.44 2.20 2.64
N GLU A 81 32.76 1.49 1.75
CA GLU A 81 31.35 1.73 1.42
C GLU A 81 30.49 0.59 1.96
N ILE A 82 29.36 0.94 2.59
CA ILE A 82 28.34 -0.02 3.04
C ILE A 82 27.03 0.25 2.30
N GLY A 83 26.39 -0.82 1.78
CA GLY A 83 25.19 -0.71 0.95
C GLY A 83 25.48 -0.15 -0.45
N ALA A 84 26.58 -0.61 -1.06
CA ALA A 84 27.11 -0.05 -2.31
C ALA A 84 26.24 -0.32 -3.56
N ALA A 85 25.45 -1.40 -3.56
CA ALA A 85 24.64 -1.93 -4.66
C ALA A 85 25.39 -2.06 -6.00
N ALA A 86 25.42 -0.98 -6.80
CA ALA A 86 26.14 -0.93 -8.06
C ALA A 86 27.61 -0.50 -7.92
N GLY A 87 28.01 0.09 -6.77
CA GLY A 87 29.40 0.39 -6.42
C GLY A 87 29.97 1.71 -6.95
N VAL A 88 29.15 2.61 -7.50
CA VAL A 88 29.64 3.84 -8.16
C VAL A 88 30.47 4.75 -7.23
N PRO A 89 30.09 5.03 -5.97
CA PRO A 89 30.92 5.84 -5.08
C PRO A 89 32.27 5.20 -4.75
N SER A 90 32.33 3.88 -4.49
CA SER A 90 33.58 3.14 -4.34
C SER A 90 34.47 3.19 -5.60
N ILE A 91 33.89 2.96 -6.78
CA ILE A 91 34.63 3.00 -8.05
C ILE A 91 35.22 4.39 -8.26
N VAL A 92 34.42 5.45 -8.08
CA VAL A 92 34.92 6.84 -8.19
C VAL A 92 35.99 7.13 -7.14
N SER A 93 35.83 6.67 -5.90
CA SER A 93 36.87 6.80 -4.85
C SER A 93 38.19 6.16 -5.27
N ALA A 94 38.13 4.96 -5.88
CA ALA A 94 39.31 4.25 -6.36
C ALA A 94 39.97 4.99 -7.55
N VAL A 95 39.17 5.43 -8.55
CA VAL A 95 39.63 6.21 -9.70
C VAL A 95 40.27 7.54 -9.27
N LYS A 96 39.77 8.17 -8.20
CA LYS A 96 40.30 9.41 -7.63
C LYS A 96 41.49 9.20 -6.66
N GLY A 97 42.09 8.01 -6.64
CA GLY A 97 43.37 7.77 -5.97
C GLY A 97 43.29 7.44 -4.49
N ALA A 98 42.18 6.88 -4.01
CA ALA A 98 42.16 6.20 -2.72
C ALA A 98 43.25 5.12 -2.63
N ARG A 99 43.87 4.94 -1.46
CA ARG A 99 44.90 3.90 -1.25
C ARG A 99 44.26 2.52 -1.29
N THR A 100 43.17 2.38 -0.55
CA THR A 100 42.40 1.14 -0.45
C THR A 100 40.92 1.49 -0.36
N VAL A 101 40.11 0.85 -1.19
CA VAL A 101 38.64 0.94 -1.16
C VAL A 101 38.08 -0.45 -0.94
N VAL A 102 37.20 -0.59 0.04
CA VAL A 102 36.44 -1.82 0.29
C VAL A 102 34.96 -1.51 0.01
N MET A 103 34.44 -2.08 -1.07
CA MET A 103 33.04 -1.94 -1.50
C MET A 103 32.23 -3.10 -0.90
N THR A 104 31.16 -2.79 -0.15
CA THR A 104 30.34 -3.84 0.48
C THR A 104 28.84 -3.59 0.37
N ASP A 105 28.11 -4.70 0.32
CA ASP A 105 26.66 -4.77 0.46
C ASP A 105 26.31 -6.09 1.18
N TYR A 106 25.02 -6.35 1.43
CA TYR A 106 24.55 -7.57 2.06
C TYR A 106 25.19 -8.83 1.42
N PRO A 107 25.58 -9.86 2.21
CA PRO A 107 26.28 -11.05 1.73
C PRO A 107 25.36 -12.01 0.94
N ASP A 108 24.78 -11.49 -0.12
CA ASP A 108 24.03 -12.20 -1.15
C ASP A 108 24.95 -12.49 -2.35
N PRO A 109 24.99 -13.71 -2.89
CA PRO A 109 25.90 -14.06 -3.98
C PRO A 109 25.74 -13.20 -5.23
N ASP A 110 24.51 -12.85 -5.62
CA ASP A 110 24.24 -12.14 -6.87
C ASP A 110 24.59 -10.65 -6.75
N LEU A 111 24.30 -10.02 -5.60
CA LEU A 111 24.77 -8.66 -5.30
C LEU A 111 26.30 -8.59 -5.29
N VAL A 112 26.96 -9.49 -4.56
CA VAL A 112 28.42 -9.45 -4.40
C VAL A 112 29.13 -9.75 -5.72
N GLU A 113 28.64 -10.70 -6.52
CA GLU A 113 29.22 -10.97 -7.83
C GLU A 113 28.93 -9.85 -8.84
N ASN A 114 27.80 -9.14 -8.73
CA ASN A 114 27.56 -7.93 -9.52
C ASN A 114 28.50 -6.78 -9.14
N MET A 115 28.80 -6.58 -7.86
CA MET A 115 29.81 -5.62 -7.41
C MET A 115 31.21 -5.99 -7.92
N ARG A 116 31.61 -7.28 -7.88
CA ARG A 116 32.89 -7.75 -8.44
C ARG A 116 32.97 -7.51 -9.95
N TYR A 117 31.90 -7.80 -10.68
CA TYR A 117 31.80 -7.50 -12.10
C TYR A 117 32.02 -5.99 -12.38
N ASN A 118 31.35 -5.11 -11.64
CA ASN A 118 31.49 -3.66 -11.81
C ASN A 118 32.88 -3.12 -11.45
N ALA A 119 33.51 -3.68 -10.40
CA ALA A 119 34.91 -3.39 -10.07
C ALA A 119 35.85 -3.83 -11.21
N SER A 120 35.66 -5.03 -11.76
CA SER A 120 36.48 -5.55 -12.88
C SER A 120 36.32 -4.71 -14.16
N LEU A 121 35.10 -4.27 -14.47
CA LEU A 121 34.80 -3.40 -15.61
C LEU A 121 35.48 -2.03 -15.51
N SER A 122 35.76 -1.59 -14.27
CA SER A 122 36.41 -0.32 -13.97
C SER A 122 37.93 -0.44 -13.76
N ALA A 123 38.50 -1.64 -13.78
CA ALA A 123 39.92 -1.88 -13.45
C ALA A 123 40.89 -1.09 -14.36
N ALA A 124 40.55 -0.91 -15.63
CA ALA A 124 41.37 -0.17 -16.59
C ALA A 124 41.43 1.36 -16.34
N ILE A 125 40.54 1.91 -15.51
CA ILE A 125 40.46 3.34 -15.19
C ILE A 125 40.89 3.68 -13.76
N ILE A 126 41.15 2.66 -12.94
CA ILE A 126 41.66 2.82 -11.57
C ILE A 126 43.20 2.92 -11.62
N PRO A 127 43.82 3.95 -11.00
CA PRO A 127 45.27 4.06 -10.92
C PRO A 127 45.92 2.86 -10.21
N SER A 128 47.11 2.44 -10.64
CA SER A 128 47.85 1.33 -10.01
C SER A 128 48.28 1.58 -8.56
N SER A 129 48.18 2.82 -8.07
CA SER A 129 48.37 3.19 -6.67
C SER A 129 47.11 3.00 -5.80
N SER A 130 46.01 2.53 -6.38
CA SER A 130 44.70 2.36 -5.76
C SER A 130 44.26 0.89 -5.85
N SER A 131 43.77 0.34 -4.75
CA SER A 131 43.23 -1.02 -4.69
C SER A 131 41.74 -1.00 -4.36
N LEU A 132 40.91 -1.66 -5.18
CA LEU A 132 39.48 -1.82 -4.97
C LEU A 132 39.15 -3.28 -4.67
N TYR A 133 38.64 -3.54 -3.46
CA TYR A 133 38.17 -4.85 -3.00
C TYR A 133 36.65 -4.86 -2.89
N VAL A 134 36.05 -6.05 -3.00
CA VAL A 134 34.60 -6.27 -2.94
C VAL A 134 34.32 -7.45 -2.04
N ASP A 135 33.46 -7.27 -1.04
CA ASP A 135 33.03 -8.36 -0.16
C ASP A 135 31.58 -8.19 0.34
N GLY A 136 31.00 -9.27 0.84
CA GLY A 136 29.68 -9.29 1.48
C GLY A 136 29.77 -8.87 2.96
N TYR A 137 28.96 -7.90 3.37
CA TYR A 137 28.90 -7.41 4.73
C TYR A 137 27.49 -7.03 5.17
N LYS A 138 27.03 -7.64 6.26
CA LYS A 138 25.77 -7.31 6.90
C LYS A 138 26.00 -6.23 7.97
N TRP A 139 25.16 -5.21 7.98
CA TRP A 139 25.33 -4.09 8.91
C TRP A 139 25.27 -4.54 10.37
N GLY A 140 26.30 -4.17 11.14
CA GLY A 140 26.41 -4.50 12.56
C GLY A 140 27.16 -5.81 12.85
N ASP A 141 27.58 -6.58 11.85
CA ASP A 141 28.49 -7.72 12.02
C ASP A 141 29.93 -7.24 12.41
N PRO A 142 30.85 -8.16 12.76
CA PRO A 142 32.25 -7.81 13.03
C PRO A 142 32.92 -7.15 11.81
N VAL A 143 33.72 -6.11 12.03
CA VAL A 143 34.38 -5.33 10.95
C VAL A 143 35.79 -5.82 10.62
N GLU A 144 36.32 -6.72 11.44
CA GLU A 144 37.66 -7.29 11.35
C GLU A 144 37.96 -7.96 9.98
N PRO A 145 37.01 -8.65 9.31
CA PRO A 145 37.22 -9.11 7.93
C PRO A 145 37.43 -7.97 6.93
N LEU A 146 36.74 -6.84 7.10
CA LEU A 146 36.86 -5.68 6.21
C LEU A 146 38.20 -4.97 6.39
N THR A 147 38.69 -4.89 7.63
CA THR A 147 39.98 -4.26 7.93
C THR A 147 41.17 -5.13 7.49
N ALA A 148 40.96 -6.42 7.22
CA ALA A 148 42.00 -7.31 6.67
C ALA A 148 42.44 -6.96 5.24
N TYR A 149 41.67 -6.14 4.51
CA TYR A 149 42.05 -5.58 3.21
C TYR A 149 42.98 -4.36 3.30
N LEU A 150 43.15 -3.79 4.50
CA LEU A 150 43.96 -2.59 4.70
C LEU A 150 45.48 -2.91 4.73
N PRO A 151 46.35 -1.93 4.44
CA PRO A 151 47.79 -2.11 4.58
C PRO A 151 48.21 -2.51 6.00
N GLU A 152 49.30 -3.26 6.12
CA GLU A 152 49.83 -3.73 7.41
C GLU A 152 50.02 -2.57 8.40
N GLY A 153 49.44 -2.71 9.60
CA GLY A 153 49.41 -1.67 10.63
C GLY A 153 48.22 -0.70 10.57
N SER A 154 47.40 -0.73 9.51
CA SER A 154 46.10 -0.04 9.46
C SER A 154 44.98 -0.99 9.90
N ASN A 155 44.04 -0.48 10.69
CA ASN A 155 42.93 -1.27 11.25
C ASN A 155 41.59 -0.50 11.24
N SER A 156 41.53 0.63 10.53
CA SER A 156 40.36 1.50 10.49
C SER A 156 40.42 2.44 9.29
N PHE A 157 39.25 2.79 8.77
CA PHE A 157 39.08 3.56 7.55
C PHE A 157 39.11 5.06 7.83
N ASP A 158 39.65 5.84 6.90
CA ASP A 158 39.63 7.31 6.93
C ASP A 158 38.26 7.85 6.46
N LEU A 159 37.57 7.16 5.54
CA LEU A 159 36.25 7.52 5.02
C LEU A 159 35.29 6.32 5.08
N LEU A 160 34.08 6.53 5.59
CA LEU A 160 32.95 5.62 5.44
C LEU A 160 31.89 6.24 4.52
N ILE A 161 31.55 5.59 3.42
CA ILE A 161 30.50 6.01 2.49
C ILE A 161 29.20 5.29 2.86
N MET A 162 28.12 6.08 2.98
CA MET A 162 26.79 5.62 3.39
C MET A 162 25.74 6.28 2.47
N ALA A 163 25.65 5.79 1.23
CA ALA A 163 24.73 6.29 0.22
C ALA A 163 23.38 5.54 0.29
N ASP A 164 22.29 6.25 0.53
CA ASP A 164 20.92 5.71 0.58
C ASP A 164 20.74 4.47 1.51
N VAL A 165 21.48 4.39 2.64
CA VAL A 165 21.32 3.30 3.64
C VAL A 165 20.40 3.63 4.82
N VAL A 166 20.19 4.92 5.13
CA VAL A 166 19.46 5.36 6.35
C VAL A 166 17.93 5.26 6.24
N TYR A 167 17.37 4.71 5.16
CA TYR A 167 15.92 4.47 5.03
C TYR A 167 15.43 3.37 5.97
N SER A 168 16.27 2.39 6.28
CA SER A 168 15.95 1.32 7.23
C SER A 168 16.19 1.82 8.66
N TYR A 169 15.22 2.56 9.20
CA TYR A 169 15.31 3.18 10.53
C TYR A 169 15.41 2.18 11.69
N HIS A 170 15.09 0.90 11.46
CA HIS A 170 15.37 -0.18 12.41
C HIS A 170 16.86 -0.53 12.50
N GLU A 171 17.62 -0.29 11.43
CA GLU A 171 19.05 -0.61 11.32
C GLU A 171 19.98 0.56 11.72
N HIS A 172 19.44 1.72 12.08
CA HIS A 172 20.25 2.87 12.54
C HIS A 172 21.25 2.51 13.65
N PRO A 173 20.92 1.70 14.68
CA PRO A 173 21.89 1.28 15.69
C PRO A 173 23.03 0.43 15.11
N ASN A 174 22.73 -0.43 14.13
CA ASN A 174 23.73 -1.27 13.47
C ASN A 174 24.66 -0.44 12.58
N LEU A 175 24.12 0.49 11.79
CA LEU A 175 24.90 1.44 10.99
C LEU A 175 25.86 2.27 11.86
N ILE A 176 25.38 2.79 13.00
CA ILE A 176 26.20 3.53 13.96
C ILE A 176 27.26 2.64 14.61
N LYS A 177 26.96 1.37 14.92
CA LYS A 177 27.95 0.39 15.36
C LYS A 177 29.06 0.20 14.32
N VAL A 178 28.74 0.17 13.03
CA VAL A 178 29.76 0.15 11.96
C VAL A 178 30.64 1.41 12.01
N MET A 179 30.04 2.60 12.07
CA MET A 179 30.79 3.86 12.21
C MET A 179 31.71 3.85 13.43
N GLN A 180 31.24 3.34 14.57
CA GLN A 180 32.03 3.27 15.80
C GLN A 180 33.19 2.28 15.72
N LYS A 181 33.08 1.21 14.93
CA LYS A 181 34.08 0.14 14.83
C LYS A 181 35.04 0.30 13.66
N ALA A 182 34.54 0.67 12.48
CA ALA A 182 35.32 0.79 11.25
C ALA A 182 36.01 2.15 11.10
N LEU A 183 35.40 3.25 11.53
CA LEU A 183 35.96 4.59 11.31
C LEU A 183 37.08 4.91 12.31
N LYS A 184 38.22 5.34 11.76
CA LYS A 184 39.41 5.76 12.49
C LYS A 184 39.13 6.92 13.43
N LYS A 185 39.78 6.92 14.60
CA LYS A 185 39.57 7.94 15.64
C LYS A 185 40.44 9.18 15.40
N SER A 186 40.21 9.85 14.27
CA SER A 186 40.79 11.16 13.93
C SER A 186 39.69 12.20 13.68
N LYS A 187 40.06 13.49 13.73
CA LYS A 187 39.20 14.59 13.28
C LYS A 187 39.08 14.67 11.76
N ASP A 188 40.04 14.09 11.04
CA ASP A 188 40.11 14.08 9.57
C ASP A 188 39.39 12.87 8.94
N SER A 189 38.81 12.01 9.79
CA SER A 189 38.09 10.80 9.41
C SER A 189 36.58 11.02 9.51
N VAL A 190 35.83 10.69 8.46
CA VAL A 190 34.42 11.09 8.33
C VAL A 190 33.53 9.96 7.81
N ALA A 191 32.26 9.97 8.22
CA ALA A 191 31.21 9.18 7.60
C ALA A 191 30.37 10.08 6.68
N LEU A 192 30.46 9.87 5.37
CA LEU A 192 29.71 10.59 4.36
C LEU A 192 28.34 9.94 4.17
N VAL A 193 27.34 10.50 4.85
CA VAL A 193 25.95 10.04 4.80
C VAL A 193 25.14 10.91 3.84
N VAL A 194 24.77 10.35 2.69
CA VAL A 194 23.94 11.01 1.67
C VAL A 194 22.72 10.13 1.45
N PHE A 195 21.53 10.72 1.42
CA PHE A 195 20.30 9.97 1.21
C PHE A 195 19.24 10.82 0.50
N THR A 196 18.36 10.14 -0.24
CA THR A 196 17.23 10.71 -0.93
C THR A 196 15.96 10.21 -0.25
N PRO A 197 15.07 11.08 0.27
CA PRO A 197 13.82 10.65 0.84
C PRO A 197 12.80 10.29 -0.25
N TYR A 198 13.00 9.15 -0.93
CA TYR A 198 12.02 8.54 -1.86
C TYR A 198 10.65 8.31 -1.22
N GLN A 199 10.61 8.31 0.11
CA GLN A 199 9.41 8.31 0.91
C GLN A 199 9.36 9.57 1.79
N PRO A 200 8.95 10.76 1.28
CA PRO A 200 9.03 12.03 2.02
C PRO A 200 8.37 12.02 3.41
N TRP A 201 7.25 11.32 3.59
CA TRP A 201 6.57 11.13 4.89
C TRP A 201 7.38 10.31 5.91
N LEU A 202 8.39 9.54 5.48
CA LEU A 202 9.35 8.87 6.36
C LEU A 202 10.60 9.73 6.63
N LEU A 203 10.78 10.88 6.00
CA LEU A 203 11.93 11.77 6.25
C LEU A 203 12.16 12.04 7.75
N PRO A 204 11.14 12.32 8.59
CA PRO A 204 11.35 12.50 10.03
C PRO A 204 11.88 11.25 10.74
N ARG A 205 11.59 10.03 10.24
CA ARG A 205 12.15 8.77 10.77
C ARG A 205 13.58 8.56 10.28
N ASN A 206 13.83 8.74 8.98
CA ASN A 206 15.18 8.62 8.42
C ASN A 206 16.15 9.60 9.10
N GLN A 207 15.70 10.81 9.40
CA GLN A 207 16.47 11.84 10.12
C GLN A 207 16.75 11.51 11.59
N THR A 208 16.08 10.54 12.22
CA THR A 208 16.42 10.12 13.60
C THR A 208 17.83 9.52 13.72
N PHE A 209 18.41 9.07 12.60
CA PHE A 209 19.80 8.66 12.49
C PHE A 209 20.77 9.72 13.01
N PHE A 210 20.55 11.00 12.68
CA PHE A 210 21.51 12.06 13.00
C PHE A 210 21.58 12.38 14.50
N PRO A 211 20.46 12.62 15.22
CA PRO A 211 20.49 12.74 16.69
C PRO A 211 21.03 11.48 17.38
N LEU A 212 20.79 10.29 16.82
CA LEU A 212 21.31 9.05 17.39
C LEU A 212 22.83 8.93 17.20
N ALA A 213 23.37 9.38 16.06
CA ALA A 213 24.81 9.46 15.82
C ALA A 213 25.48 10.49 16.74
N GLU A 214 24.87 11.66 16.98
CA GLU A 214 25.35 12.65 17.96
C GLU A 214 25.41 12.07 19.37
N GLN A 215 24.34 11.41 19.82
CA GLN A 215 24.29 10.69 21.10
C GLN A 215 25.34 9.57 21.20
N SER A 216 25.77 9.02 20.06
CA SER A 216 26.75 7.95 19.94
C SER A 216 28.20 8.43 19.77
N GLY A 217 28.44 9.73 19.95
CA GLY A 217 29.77 10.34 20.02
C GLY A 217 30.29 10.95 18.71
N PHE A 218 29.45 11.12 17.69
CA PHE A 218 29.83 11.77 16.43
C PHE A 218 29.45 13.26 16.40
N GLN A 219 30.20 14.05 15.63
CA GLN A 219 29.77 15.39 15.25
C GLN A 219 29.05 15.32 13.90
N VAL A 220 27.78 15.75 13.84
CA VAL A 220 27.03 15.79 12.59
C VAL A 220 27.06 17.20 11.99
N THR A 221 27.47 17.28 10.72
CA THR A 221 27.48 18.53 9.94
C THR A 221 26.69 18.32 8.66
N LYS A 222 25.66 19.13 8.43
CA LYS A 222 24.92 19.12 7.16
C LYS A 222 25.76 19.79 6.07
N ILE A 223 26.17 19.01 5.07
CA ILE A 223 27.06 19.46 3.99
C ILE A 223 26.32 20.17 2.84
N PHE A 224 25.15 19.67 2.44
CA PHE A 224 24.29 20.28 1.42
C PHE A 224 22.84 19.81 1.56
N GLU A 225 21.96 20.42 0.79
CA GLU A 225 20.65 19.88 0.41
C GLU A 225 20.45 20.21 -1.07
N LYS A 226 20.13 19.22 -1.89
CA LYS A 226 19.91 19.39 -3.33
C LYS A 226 18.52 18.90 -3.69
N VAL A 227 17.72 19.79 -4.30
CA VAL A 227 16.54 19.39 -5.06
C VAL A 227 17.03 18.80 -6.39
N MET A 228 16.54 17.61 -6.74
CA MET A 228 16.90 17.00 -8.02
C MET A 228 16.14 17.68 -9.16
N ASP A 229 16.86 18.09 -10.19
CA ASP A 229 16.31 18.77 -11.38
C ASP A 229 15.26 17.93 -12.13
N LYS A 230 15.28 16.62 -11.86
CA LYS A 230 14.34 15.62 -12.36
C LYS A 230 14.00 14.62 -11.26
N VAL A 231 12.76 14.14 -11.23
CA VAL A 231 12.37 13.00 -10.38
C VAL A 231 13.06 11.72 -10.86
N LEU A 232 13.39 10.78 -9.95
CA LEU A 232 14.04 9.51 -10.33
C LEU A 232 13.18 8.67 -11.30
N PHE A 233 11.86 8.88 -11.27
CA PHE A 233 10.88 8.21 -12.13
C PHE A 233 10.21 9.26 -13.04
N GLU A 234 10.95 9.74 -14.07
CA GLU A 234 10.50 10.81 -14.98
C GLU A 234 9.21 10.48 -15.76
N ASN A 235 8.96 9.18 -15.98
CA ASN A 235 7.79 8.62 -16.65
C ASN A 235 7.22 7.51 -15.76
N ASP A 236 6.30 7.89 -14.88
CA ASP A 236 5.73 7.02 -13.84
C ASP A 236 4.18 6.91 -13.90
N PRO A 237 3.54 6.80 -15.09
CA PRO A 237 2.08 6.66 -15.18
C PRO A 237 1.63 5.33 -14.57
N GLY A 238 0.43 5.31 -14.00
CA GLY A 238 0.10 4.34 -12.97
C GLY A 238 -1.08 3.41 -13.21
N LEU A 239 -1.15 2.40 -12.34
CA LEU A 239 -2.30 1.52 -12.16
C LEU A 239 -3.38 2.23 -11.34
N ILE A 240 -4.50 2.55 -11.99
CA ILE A 240 -5.72 3.07 -11.36
C ILE A 240 -6.60 1.87 -10.99
N VAL A 241 -6.67 1.55 -9.69
CA VAL A 241 -7.54 0.49 -9.18
C VAL A 241 -8.86 1.12 -8.75
N LEU A 242 -9.93 0.91 -9.51
CA LEU A 242 -11.27 1.26 -9.05
C LEU A 242 -11.69 0.32 -7.92
N SER A 243 -12.49 0.79 -6.98
CA SER A 243 -13.14 -0.09 -6.02
C SER A 243 -14.49 0.47 -5.59
N GLY A 244 -15.48 -0.39 -5.40
CA GLY A 244 -16.82 -0.01 -4.97
C GLY A 244 -17.74 -1.24 -4.94
N TYR A 245 -18.93 -1.08 -4.38
CA TYR A 245 -19.98 -2.11 -4.35
C TYR A 245 -20.33 -2.59 -5.78
N PRO A 246 -20.88 -3.82 -5.97
CA PRO A 246 -21.48 -4.19 -7.25
C PRO A 246 -22.57 -3.18 -7.64
N CYS A 247 -22.72 -2.89 -8.94
CA CYS A 247 -23.66 -1.90 -9.47
C CYS A 247 -23.48 -0.43 -8.99
N SER A 248 -22.32 -0.09 -8.39
CA SER A 248 -21.97 1.27 -7.95
C SER A 248 -21.61 2.27 -9.07
N GLY A 249 -21.55 1.85 -10.34
CA GLY A 249 -21.13 2.70 -11.46
C GLY A 249 -19.65 2.62 -11.86
N LEU A 250 -18.93 1.58 -11.42
CA LEU A 250 -17.49 1.39 -11.70
C LEU A 250 -17.15 1.51 -13.18
N SER A 251 -17.85 0.79 -14.07
CA SER A 251 -17.60 0.80 -15.51
C SER A 251 -17.89 2.14 -16.18
N TYR A 252 -18.91 2.87 -15.70
CA TYR A 252 -19.16 4.25 -16.08
C TYR A 252 -17.99 5.16 -15.65
N ARG A 253 -17.52 5.06 -14.40
CA ARG A 253 -16.37 5.83 -13.92
C ARG A 253 -15.07 5.45 -14.62
N ALA A 254 -14.90 4.19 -15.04
CA ALA A 254 -13.75 3.75 -15.82
C ALA A 254 -13.69 4.40 -17.20
N GLN A 255 -14.82 4.41 -17.91
CA GLN A 255 -14.96 5.09 -19.20
C GLN A 255 -14.79 6.61 -19.05
N GLN A 256 -15.43 7.20 -18.05
CA GLN A 256 -15.33 8.63 -17.75
C GLN A 256 -13.88 9.04 -17.44
N LEU A 257 -13.17 8.28 -16.61
CA LEU A 257 -11.74 8.51 -16.33
C LEU A 257 -10.89 8.37 -17.59
N ALA A 258 -11.14 7.38 -18.45
CA ALA A 258 -10.40 7.22 -19.69
C ALA A 258 -10.59 8.41 -20.64
N SER A 259 -11.84 8.85 -20.85
CA SER A 259 -12.15 10.02 -21.68
C SER A 259 -11.56 11.31 -21.12
N LEU A 260 -11.66 11.53 -19.80
CA LEU A 260 -11.12 12.71 -19.15
C LEU A 260 -9.58 12.72 -19.14
N LEU A 261 -8.92 11.57 -18.94
CA LEU A 261 -7.45 11.46 -19.05
C LEU A 261 -6.96 11.77 -20.47
N GLU A 262 -7.66 11.29 -21.51
CA GLU A 262 -7.29 11.61 -22.90
C GLU A 262 -7.53 13.10 -23.21
N ALA A 263 -8.64 13.69 -22.72
CA ALA A 263 -8.93 15.11 -22.89
C ALA A 263 -7.89 16.00 -22.20
N THR A 264 -7.51 15.68 -20.94
CA THR A 264 -6.42 16.36 -20.21
C THR A 264 -5.09 16.19 -20.93
N GLN A 265 -4.75 15.00 -21.42
CA GLN A 265 -3.57 14.79 -22.25
C GLN A 265 -3.57 15.73 -23.47
N ASP A 266 -4.69 15.79 -24.19
CA ASP A 266 -4.86 16.63 -25.36
C ASP A 266 -4.71 18.12 -25.05
N GLU A 267 -5.27 18.60 -23.94
CA GLU A 267 -5.12 19.97 -23.45
C GLU A 267 -3.65 20.29 -23.17
N LEU A 268 -2.95 19.45 -22.42
CA LEU A 268 -1.57 19.69 -21.98
C LEU A 268 -0.52 19.59 -23.10
N PHE A 269 -0.78 18.82 -24.16
CA PHE A 269 0.01 18.86 -25.39
C PHE A 269 -0.28 20.11 -26.23
N LYS A 270 -1.55 20.58 -26.28
CA LYS A 270 -1.92 21.81 -27.00
C LYS A 270 -1.41 23.09 -26.31
N SER A 271 -1.38 23.12 -24.98
CA SER A 271 -0.84 24.24 -24.18
C SER A 271 0.69 24.32 -24.22
N GLY A 272 1.38 23.25 -24.63
CA GLY A 272 2.83 23.12 -24.53
C GLY A 272 3.35 22.79 -23.13
N THR A 273 2.47 22.53 -22.15
CA THR A 273 2.86 22.06 -20.81
C THR A 273 3.59 20.71 -20.89
N ILE A 274 3.22 19.86 -21.85
CA ILE A 274 3.96 18.66 -22.21
C ILE A 274 4.70 18.92 -23.54
N PRO A 275 6.04 18.79 -23.58
CA PRO A 275 6.79 18.95 -24.81
C PRO A 275 6.36 17.96 -25.90
N ALA A 276 6.24 18.42 -27.14
CA ALA A 276 5.87 17.59 -28.29
C ALA A 276 6.85 16.44 -28.60
N SER A 277 8.04 16.43 -27.97
CA SER A 277 9.02 15.33 -28.02
C SER A 277 8.69 14.17 -27.07
N ARG A 278 7.76 14.34 -26.12
CA ARG A 278 7.32 13.29 -25.20
C ARG A 278 6.26 12.41 -25.87
N PRO A 279 6.33 11.07 -25.77
CA PRO A 279 5.26 10.20 -26.24
C PRO A 279 3.97 10.45 -25.45
N ARG A 280 2.83 10.26 -26.11
CA ARG A 280 1.51 10.21 -25.47
C ARG A 280 1.37 8.94 -24.63
N TYR A 281 0.69 9.06 -23.50
CA TYR A 281 0.26 7.93 -22.69
C TYR A 281 -0.84 7.16 -23.42
N LYS A 282 -0.74 5.83 -23.37
CA LYS A 282 -1.78 4.90 -23.80
C LYS A 282 -2.77 4.69 -22.66
N ILE A 283 -4.06 4.76 -22.93
CA ILE A 283 -5.09 4.52 -21.92
C ILE A 283 -5.70 3.13 -22.15
N HIS A 284 -5.66 2.29 -21.12
CA HIS A 284 -6.18 0.93 -21.15
C HIS A 284 -7.22 0.74 -20.05
N ILE A 285 -8.48 0.49 -20.43
CA ILE A 285 -9.47 -0.05 -19.51
C ILE A 285 -9.32 -1.57 -19.52
N VAL A 286 -9.11 -2.17 -18.36
CA VAL A 286 -9.06 -3.62 -18.16
C VAL A 286 -10.28 -4.03 -17.36
N PRO A 287 -11.34 -4.53 -18.01
CA PRO A 287 -12.53 -4.97 -17.30
C PRO A 287 -12.29 -6.32 -16.62
N THR A 288 -12.84 -6.44 -15.42
CA THR A 288 -12.95 -7.69 -14.66
C THR A 288 -14.09 -8.59 -15.12
N HIS A 289 -14.94 -8.09 -16.02
CA HIS A 289 -16.05 -8.80 -16.65
C HIS A 289 -15.97 -8.72 -18.16
N ASP A 290 -16.32 -9.83 -18.81
CA ASP A 290 -16.50 -9.93 -20.26
C ASP A 290 -17.45 -11.12 -20.56
N PRO A 291 -17.88 -11.36 -21.81
CA PRO A 291 -18.78 -12.46 -22.13
C PRO A 291 -18.26 -13.87 -21.79
N SER A 292 -16.96 -14.05 -21.57
CA SER A 292 -16.36 -15.31 -21.07
C SER A 292 -16.26 -15.36 -19.53
N HIS A 293 -16.39 -14.21 -18.86
CA HIS A 293 -16.37 -14.05 -17.41
C HIS A 293 -17.60 -13.24 -16.93
N PRO A 294 -18.82 -13.78 -17.16
CA PRO A 294 -20.08 -13.11 -16.83
C PRO A 294 -20.20 -12.86 -15.32
N ARG A 295 -21.17 -12.03 -14.91
CA ARG A 295 -21.34 -11.63 -13.50
C ARG A 295 -21.55 -12.80 -12.52
N THR A 296 -22.00 -13.97 -13.00
CA THR A 296 -22.16 -15.22 -12.25
C THR A 296 -20.84 -15.93 -11.87
N VAL A 297 -19.67 -15.51 -12.38
CA VAL A 297 -18.39 -16.13 -11.97
C VAL A 297 -18.08 -15.97 -10.47
N TYR A 298 -18.77 -15.07 -9.76
CA TYR A 298 -18.65 -14.89 -8.30
C TYR A 298 -19.48 -15.87 -7.46
N ASP A 299 -20.35 -16.69 -8.07
CA ASP A 299 -21.18 -17.69 -7.36
C ASP A 299 -20.32 -18.75 -6.65
N ASN A 300 -19.08 -18.98 -7.10
CA ASN A 300 -18.14 -19.85 -6.41
C ASN A 300 -16.70 -19.30 -6.44
N ALA A 301 -15.93 -19.63 -5.39
CA ALA A 301 -14.59 -19.10 -5.19
C ALA A 301 -13.54 -19.55 -6.23
N ARG A 302 -13.80 -20.62 -6.99
CA ARG A 302 -12.87 -21.10 -8.04
C ARG A 302 -12.97 -20.25 -9.28
N THR A 303 -14.17 -20.12 -9.87
CA THR A 303 -14.38 -19.31 -11.09
C THR A 303 -14.09 -17.83 -10.84
N GLU A 304 -14.33 -17.35 -9.61
CA GLU A 304 -13.89 -16.00 -9.23
C GLU A 304 -12.36 -15.87 -9.26
N LYS A 305 -11.62 -16.81 -8.65
CA LYS A 305 -10.16 -16.76 -8.61
C LYS A 305 -9.58 -16.80 -10.03
N GLU A 306 -10.18 -17.59 -10.91
CA GLU A 306 -9.85 -17.66 -12.33
C GLU A 306 -10.11 -16.32 -13.04
N ALA A 307 -11.31 -15.75 -12.91
CA ALA A 307 -11.65 -14.45 -13.49
C ALA A 307 -10.72 -13.30 -12.99
N ARG A 308 -10.42 -13.27 -11.69
CA ARG A 308 -9.43 -12.33 -11.13
C ARG A 308 -8.02 -12.59 -11.66
N GLY A 309 -7.62 -13.84 -11.87
CA GLY A 309 -6.34 -14.19 -12.50
C GLY A 309 -6.23 -13.71 -13.96
N VAL A 310 -7.33 -13.81 -14.72
CA VAL A 310 -7.40 -13.30 -16.10
C VAL A 310 -7.32 -11.77 -16.13
N ALA A 311 -8.10 -11.08 -15.30
CA ALA A 311 -8.05 -9.61 -15.20
C ALA A 311 -6.67 -9.10 -14.75
N TYR A 312 -6.06 -9.75 -13.75
CA TYR A 312 -4.68 -9.49 -13.32
C TYR A 312 -3.67 -9.65 -14.47
N THR A 313 -3.77 -10.74 -15.24
CA THR A 313 -2.87 -11.00 -16.36
C THR A 313 -3.01 -9.97 -17.46
N ARG A 314 -4.24 -9.50 -17.74
CA ARG A 314 -4.49 -8.39 -18.69
C ARG A 314 -3.90 -7.07 -18.18
N ALA A 315 -4.12 -6.73 -16.91
CA ALA A 315 -3.55 -5.53 -16.29
C ALA A 315 -2.02 -5.55 -16.34
N LYS A 316 -1.39 -6.66 -15.93
CA LYS A 316 0.07 -6.88 -16.00
C LYS A 316 0.64 -6.67 -17.41
N ARG A 317 -0.07 -7.12 -18.46
CA ARG A 317 0.35 -6.93 -19.87
C ARG A 317 0.15 -5.51 -20.38
N ALA A 318 -0.80 -4.77 -19.84
CA ALA A 318 -1.09 -3.38 -20.21
C ALA A 318 -0.25 -2.35 -19.44
N LEU A 319 0.32 -2.73 -18.28
CA LEU A 319 1.14 -1.85 -17.46
C LEU A 319 2.50 -1.57 -18.10
N GLY A 320 2.82 -0.29 -18.20
CA GLY A 320 4.07 0.22 -18.79
C GLY A 320 4.36 1.64 -18.33
N ARG A 321 5.54 2.14 -18.68
CA ARG A 321 6.01 3.50 -18.29
C ARG A 321 5.41 4.61 -19.16
N ASP A 322 4.58 4.23 -20.12
CA ASP A 322 3.86 5.07 -21.06
C ASP A 322 2.36 4.73 -21.13
N SER A 323 1.80 4.08 -20.10
CA SER A 323 0.39 3.73 -20.06
C SER A 323 -0.31 4.02 -18.73
N PHE A 324 -1.58 4.42 -18.81
CA PHE A 324 -2.53 4.37 -17.70
C PHE A 324 -3.35 3.09 -17.82
N VAL A 325 -3.39 2.31 -16.74
CA VAL A 325 -4.22 1.09 -16.68
C VAL A 325 -5.33 1.30 -15.66
N ILE A 326 -6.56 1.40 -16.14
CA ILE A 326 -7.77 1.51 -15.32
C ILE A 326 -8.34 0.11 -15.16
N LEU A 327 -8.24 -0.45 -13.95
CA LEU A 327 -8.83 -1.75 -13.65
C LEU A 327 -10.31 -1.58 -13.29
N ASP A 328 -11.18 -1.82 -14.26
CA ASP A 328 -12.63 -1.73 -14.09
C ASP A 328 -13.19 -2.97 -13.40
N GLY A 329 -13.51 -2.82 -12.12
CA GLY A 329 -14.08 -3.87 -11.30
C GLY A 329 -14.28 -3.44 -9.86
N MET A 330 -15.04 -4.24 -9.11
CA MET A 330 -15.25 -3.99 -7.68
C MET A 330 -13.94 -4.03 -6.89
N ASN A 331 -12.98 -4.86 -7.37
CA ASN A 331 -11.67 -5.11 -6.76
C ASN A 331 -11.77 -5.27 -5.23
N TYR A 332 -12.79 -6.04 -4.84
CA TYR A 332 -13.41 -5.95 -3.53
C TYR A 332 -12.67 -6.69 -2.41
N ILE A 333 -11.60 -7.39 -2.74
CA ILE A 333 -10.75 -8.13 -1.80
C ILE A 333 -9.44 -7.36 -1.64
N LYS A 334 -9.11 -6.97 -0.41
CA LYS A 334 -7.89 -6.25 -0.05
C LYS A 334 -6.62 -6.96 -0.50
N GLY A 335 -6.57 -8.29 -0.37
CA GLY A 335 -5.45 -9.11 -0.85
C GLY A 335 -5.24 -9.05 -2.37
N TYR A 336 -6.31 -8.86 -3.15
CA TYR A 336 -6.24 -8.71 -4.60
C TYR A 336 -5.71 -7.32 -5.00
N ARG A 337 -6.17 -6.26 -4.32
CA ARG A 337 -5.62 -4.90 -4.48
C ARG A 337 -4.14 -4.84 -4.11
N TYR A 338 -3.72 -5.56 -3.07
CA TYR A 338 -2.30 -5.70 -2.71
C TYR A 338 -1.46 -6.35 -3.83
N GLN A 339 -1.94 -7.46 -4.41
CA GLN A 339 -1.26 -8.15 -5.50
C GLN A 339 -1.05 -7.23 -6.72
N LEU A 340 -2.09 -6.48 -7.08
CA LEU A 340 -2.06 -5.48 -8.15
C LEU A 340 -1.09 -4.32 -7.86
N TRP A 341 -1.08 -3.82 -6.61
CA TRP A 341 -0.12 -2.81 -6.16
C TRP A 341 1.33 -3.33 -6.22
N CYS A 342 1.59 -4.58 -5.84
CA CYS A 342 2.90 -5.21 -5.96
C CYS A 342 3.38 -5.27 -7.42
N GLU A 343 2.50 -5.62 -8.37
CA GLU A 343 2.84 -5.66 -9.80
C GLU A 343 3.21 -4.26 -10.34
N ALA A 344 2.43 -3.22 -9.99
CA ALA A 344 2.78 -1.84 -10.33
C ALA A 344 4.14 -1.44 -9.74
N LYS A 345 4.41 -1.79 -8.47
CA LYS A 345 5.71 -1.49 -7.83
C LYS A 345 6.88 -2.26 -8.44
N ALA A 346 6.69 -3.51 -8.88
CA ALA A 346 7.71 -4.31 -9.56
C ALA A 346 8.05 -3.82 -10.99
N LEU A 347 7.20 -2.97 -11.57
CA LEU A 347 7.43 -2.26 -12.82
C LEU A 347 7.91 -0.81 -12.61
N GLY A 348 7.98 -0.36 -11.36
CA GLY A 348 8.30 1.03 -11.02
C GLY A 348 7.27 2.03 -11.55
N THR A 349 5.98 1.66 -11.55
CA THR A 349 4.85 2.52 -11.95
C THR A 349 4.09 3.08 -10.74
N THR A 350 3.44 4.25 -10.85
CA THR A 350 2.54 4.76 -9.81
C THR A 350 1.32 3.84 -9.65
N SER A 351 0.59 3.99 -8.55
CA SER A 351 -0.72 3.38 -8.43
C SER A 351 -1.58 4.20 -7.47
N CYS A 352 -2.85 4.35 -7.81
CA CYS A 352 -3.85 4.94 -6.94
C CYS A 352 -5.07 4.02 -6.84
N VAL A 353 -5.70 4.02 -5.66
CA VAL A 353 -7.03 3.44 -5.47
C VAL A 353 -8.05 4.58 -5.57
N VAL A 354 -9.03 4.42 -6.45
CA VAL A 354 -10.18 5.33 -6.62
C VAL A 354 -11.41 4.61 -6.11
N HIS A 355 -11.95 5.06 -4.98
CA HIS A 355 -13.15 4.49 -4.37
C HIS A 355 -14.41 5.16 -4.94
N VAL A 356 -15.32 4.38 -5.52
CA VAL A 356 -16.62 4.85 -6.03
C VAL A 356 -17.64 4.71 -4.90
N GLY A 357 -17.92 5.83 -4.23
CA GLY A 357 -18.75 5.90 -3.03
C GLY A 357 -20.24 5.95 -3.36
N THR A 358 -20.83 4.79 -3.64
CA THR A 358 -22.27 4.66 -3.96
C THR A 358 -23.01 3.95 -2.82
N PRO A 359 -24.11 4.52 -2.29
CA PRO A 359 -24.91 3.87 -1.24
C PRO A 359 -25.42 2.49 -1.65
N VAL A 360 -25.53 1.58 -0.69
CA VAL A 360 -25.99 0.19 -0.90
C VAL A 360 -27.38 0.16 -1.53
N ASP A 361 -28.32 0.98 -1.05
CA ASP A 361 -29.69 1.03 -1.58
C ASP A 361 -29.72 1.49 -3.05
N GLN A 362 -28.83 2.42 -3.43
CA GLN A 362 -28.68 2.86 -4.82
C GLN A 362 -28.09 1.75 -5.69
N CYS A 363 -27.13 0.95 -5.17
CA CYS A 363 -26.59 -0.21 -5.87
C CYS A 363 -27.66 -1.29 -6.12
N ILE A 364 -28.57 -1.50 -5.16
CA ILE A 364 -29.72 -2.39 -5.30
C ILE A 364 -30.70 -1.85 -6.35
N ALA A 365 -31.10 -0.58 -6.26
CA ALA A 365 -32.00 0.07 -7.22
C ALA A 365 -31.44 0.05 -8.66
N ASN A 366 -30.13 0.26 -8.83
CA ASN A 366 -29.44 0.13 -10.12
C ASN A 366 -29.55 -1.30 -10.66
N ASN A 367 -29.35 -2.32 -9.83
CA ASN A 367 -29.47 -3.72 -10.25
C ASN A 367 -30.91 -4.11 -10.61
N GLU A 368 -31.90 -3.65 -9.84
CA GLU A 368 -33.33 -3.85 -10.16
C GLU A 368 -33.73 -3.18 -11.48
N ALA A 369 -33.18 -2.01 -11.79
CA ALA A 369 -33.41 -1.35 -13.08
C ALA A 369 -32.85 -2.16 -14.25
N ARG A 370 -31.67 -2.79 -14.08
CA ARG A 370 -31.08 -3.70 -15.07
C ARG A 370 -31.89 -4.98 -15.26
N ILE A 371 -32.43 -5.55 -14.17
CA ILE A 371 -33.36 -6.69 -14.22
C ILE A 371 -34.60 -6.31 -15.02
N ARG A 372 -35.29 -5.23 -14.64
CA ARG A 372 -36.48 -4.72 -15.35
C ARG A 372 -36.21 -4.45 -16.84
N ARG A 373 -35.03 -3.92 -17.20
CA ARG A 373 -34.63 -3.73 -18.61
C ARG A 373 -34.47 -5.06 -19.35
N ARG A 374 -33.78 -6.04 -18.77
CA ARG A 374 -33.55 -7.36 -19.38
C ARG A 374 -34.87 -8.09 -19.60
N ASP A 375 -35.74 -8.09 -18.59
CA ASP A 375 -37.00 -8.84 -18.64
C ASP A 375 -37.93 -8.22 -19.71
N ALA A 376 -38.03 -6.88 -19.78
CA ALA A 376 -38.75 -6.17 -20.84
C ALA A 376 -38.10 -6.31 -22.25
N GLN A 377 -36.83 -6.71 -22.35
CA GLN A 377 -36.20 -7.06 -23.62
C GLN A 377 -36.56 -8.50 -24.04
N GLN A 378 -36.65 -9.43 -23.09
CA GLN A 378 -37.07 -10.82 -23.32
C GLN A 378 -38.54 -10.92 -23.74
N GLU A 379 -39.44 -10.20 -23.06
CA GLU A 379 -40.86 -10.11 -23.44
C GLU A 379 -41.04 -9.60 -24.88
N LYS A 380 -40.23 -8.61 -25.30
CA LYS A 380 -40.27 -8.05 -26.67
C LYS A 380 -39.71 -9.00 -27.73
N SER A 381 -38.80 -9.91 -27.39
CA SER A 381 -38.39 -10.98 -28.31
C SER A 381 -39.46 -12.07 -28.41
N GLU A 382 -40.02 -12.52 -27.29
CA GLU A 382 -41.07 -13.55 -27.26
C GLU A 382 -42.37 -13.10 -27.93
N SER A 383 -42.67 -11.79 -27.92
CA SER A 383 -43.78 -11.21 -28.68
C SER A 383 -43.52 -11.14 -30.19
N ARG A 384 -42.26 -11.07 -30.64
CA ARG A 384 -41.89 -10.97 -32.06
C ARG A 384 -41.82 -12.32 -32.77
N ASP A 385 -41.48 -13.38 -32.04
CA ASP A 385 -41.44 -14.74 -32.60
C ASP A 385 -42.83 -15.40 -32.71
N ASN A 386 -43.90 -14.70 -32.28
CA ASN A 386 -45.30 -15.17 -32.32
C ASN A 386 -46.17 -14.54 -33.44
N GLU A 387 -45.64 -13.65 -34.29
CA GLU A 387 -46.38 -13.14 -35.45
C GLU A 387 -46.18 -14.02 -36.71
N PRO A 388 -47.25 -14.41 -37.43
CA PRO A 388 -47.10 -15.17 -38.68
C PRO A 388 -46.46 -14.32 -39.78
N ARG A 389 -45.46 -14.87 -40.48
CA ARG A 389 -44.90 -14.25 -41.69
C ARG A 389 -45.87 -14.37 -42.87
N GLU A 390 -46.70 -13.35 -43.10
CA GLU A 390 -47.36 -13.14 -44.39
C GLU A 390 -46.53 -12.22 -45.31
N SER A 391 -46.70 -12.43 -46.62
CA SER A 391 -45.89 -11.81 -47.66
C SER A 391 -46.74 -10.96 -48.62
N SER A 392 -46.51 -9.64 -48.68
CA SER A 392 -46.92 -8.83 -49.84
C SER A 392 -46.24 -7.44 -49.92
N THR A 393 -45.44 -7.28 -50.97
CA THR A 393 -45.24 -6.11 -51.86
C THR A 393 -45.81 -4.70 -51.58
N THR A 394 -45.02 -3.71 -52.08
CA THR A 394 -45.36 -2.41 -52.75
C THR A 394 -45.63 -1.09 -51.97
N GLU A 395 -44.64 -0.18 -52.11
CA GLU A 395 -44.69 1.25 -52.57
C GLU A 395 -45.14 2.46 -51.69
N SER A 396 -44.25 3.48 -51.73
CA SER A 396 -44.41 4.97 -51.73
C SER A 396 -44.95 5.81 -50.54
N ASP A 397 -44.04 6.56 -49.89
CA ASP A 397 -43.93 8.05 -49.74
C ASP A 397 -45.18 8.98 -49.62
N PRO A 398 -45.05 10.22 -49.05
CA PRO A 398 -44.22 10.69 -47.93
C PRO A 398 -44.92 11.75 -47.01
N GLN A 399 -44.18 12.32 -46.04
CA GLN A 399 -44.36 13.62 -45.35
C GLN A 399 -45.65 13.96 -44.54
N VAL A 400 -45.46 14.26 -43.24
CA VAL A 400 -45.98 15.48 -42.58
C VAL A 400 -44.92 16.00 -41.59
N GLU A 401 -44.56 17.29 -41.69
CA GLU A 401 -43.73 18.00 -40.71
C GLU A 401 -44.58 18.84 -39.74
N ALA A 402 -43.95 19.14 -38.60
CA ALA A 402 -44.15 20.27 -37.68
C ALA A 402 -45.11 20.05 -36.49
N GLU A 403 -44.91 20.66 -35.31
CA GLU A 403 -44.13 21.86 -34.96
C GLU A 403 -43.22 21.71 -33.73
N SER A 404 -42.26 22.64 -33.60
CA SER A 404 -41.32 22.70 -32.47
C SER A 404 -41.85 23.52 -31.29
N THR A 405 -41.33 23.26 -30.09
CA THR A 405 -41.16 24.34 -29.09
C THR A 405 -39.78 24.23 -28.45
N THR A 406 -39.04 25.32 -28.50
CA THR A 406 -37.61 25.41 -28.20
C THR A 406 -37.31 25.48 -26.70
N GLN A 407 -36.28 24.76 -26.24
CA GLN A 407 -35.50 25.18 -25.07
C GLN A 407 -34.06 24.64 -25.07
N THR A 408 -33.12 25.57 -25.32
CA THR A 408 -31.72 25.63 -24.83
C THR A 408 -30.85 24.38 -24.85
N ASN A 409 -29.90 24.35 -25.79
CA ASN A 409 -28.82 23.36 -25.85
C ASN A 409 -27.81 23.51 -24.69
N GLY A 410 -27.57 22.40 -23.99
CA GLY A 410 -26.34 22.11 -23.25
C GLY A 410 -25.97 20.64 -23.46
N PRO A 411 -24.70 20.28 -23.70
CA PRO A 411 -24.32 18.90 -24.00
C PRO A 411 -24.48 18.02 -22.75
N SER A 412 -25.52 17.19 -22.72
CA SER A 412 -25.77 16.21 -21.65
C SER A 412 -25.23 14.83 -22.08
N PRO A 413 -24.28 14.22 -21.35
CA PRO A 413 -23.78 12.89 -21.68
C PRO A 413 -24.67 11.79 -21.07
N THR A 414 -25.87 11.63 -21.64
CA THR A 414 -26.77 10.49 -21.32
C THR A 414 -26.22 9.20 -21.93
N THR A 415 -25.24 8.60 -21.25
CA THR A 415 -24.79 7.24 -21.53
C THR A 415 -25.79 6.26 -20.92
N GLU A 416 -26.48 5.48 -21.75
CA GLU A 416 -27.44 4.48 -21.28
C GLU A 416 -26.72 3.32 -20.57
N ASP A 417 -27.27 2.86 -19.43
CA ASP A 417 -26.69 1.75 -18.67
C ASP A 417 -26.95 0.40 -19.36
N THR A 418 -25.98 -0.02 -20.18
CA THR A 418 -25.98 -1.27 -20.95
C THR A 418 -25.57 -2.52 -20.15
N GLU A 419 -25.09 -2.35 -18.92
CA GLU A 419 -24.51 -3.43 -18.11
C GLU A 419 -25.52 -4.52 -17.72
N GLU A 420 -25.05 -5.76 -17.59
CA GLU A 420 -25.88 -6.87 -17.12
C GLU A 420 -26.23 -6.74 -15.62
N PRO A 421 -27.39 -7.27 -15.17
CA PRO A 421 -27.71 -7.41 -13.75
C PRO A 421 -26.94 -8.58 -13.10
N TYR A 422 -26.70 -8.47 -11.79
CA TYR A 422 -26.40 -9.62 -10.93
C TYR A 422 -27.71 -10.33 -10.52
N PRO A 423 -27.68 -11.67 -10.33
CA PRO A 423 -28.71 -12.37 -9.57
C PRO A 423 -28.90 -11.71 -8.18
N PRO A 424 -30.14 -11.52 -7.68
CA PRO A 424 -30.39 -10.77 -6.44
C PRO A 424 -29.62 -11.29 -5.21
N ASP A 425 -29.49 -12.60 -5.05
CA ASP A 425 -28.80 -13.18 -3.90
C ASP A 425 -27.27 -13.12 -4.05
N LEU A 426 -26.76 -13.20 -5.29
CA LEU A 426 -25.34 -12.93 -5.57
C LEU A 426 -24.99 -11.46 -5.31
N LEU A 427 -25.88 -10.51 -5.66
CA LEU A 427 -25.69 -9.09 -5.36
C LEU A 427 -25.56 -8.87 -3.85
N LYS A 428 -26.50 -9.38 -3.05
CA LYS A 428 -26.46 -9.31 -1.58
C LYS A 428 -25.17 -9.93 -1.02
N ASN A 429 -24.79 -11.10 -1.54
CA ASN A 429 -23.57 -11.80 -1.16
C ASN A 429 -22.31 -10.97 -1.45
N LEU A 430 -22.23 -10.34 -2.62
CA LEU A 430 -21.11 -9.48 -3.02
C LEU A 430 -21.03 -8.18 -2.22
N ILE A 431 -22.17 -7.54 -1.94
CA ILE A 431 -22.23 -6.36 -1.04
C ILE A 431 -21.70 -6.72 0.34
N PHE A 432 -22.14 -7.85 0.91
CA PHE A 432 -21.69 -8.32 2.22
C PHE A 432 -20.22 -8.78 2.26
N ARG A 433 -19.65 -9.16 1.11
CA ARG A 433 -18.24 -9.55 0.95
C ARG A 433 -17.31 -8.38 0.63
N TYR A 434 -17.85 -7.19 0.36
CA TYR A 434 -17.06 -6.04 -0.07
C TYR A 434 -16.14 -5.53 1.04
N GLU A 435 -14.81 -5.61 0.84
CA GLU A 435 -13.82 -5.07 1.75
C GLU A 435 -13.43 -3.65 1.30
N GLU A 436 -13.99 -2.62 1.94
CA GLU A 436 -13.68 -1.22 1.66
C GLU A 436 -12.16 -0.91 1.69
N PRO A 437 -11.66 -0.05 0.77
CA PRO A 437 -10.28 0.44 0.76
C PRO A 437 -9.82 1.00 2.12
N SER A 438 -8.87 0.29 2.76
CA SER A 438 -8.51 0.53 4.16
C SER A 438 -7.63 1.78 4.34
N THR A 439 -8.16 2.83 4.99
CA THR A 439 -7.42 4.06 5.34
C THR A 439 -6.14 3.84 6.16
N HIS A 440 -6.08 2.75 6.95
CA HIS A 440 -4.91 2.36 7.76
C HIS A 440 -3.78 1.68 6.97
N SER A 441 -4.03 1.15 5.78
CA SER A 441 -3.04 0.45 4.97
C SER A 441 -2.66 1.34 3.81
N ARG A 442 -1.44 1.88 3.83
CA ARG A 442 -1.09 3.04 2.99
C ARG A 442 -1.06 2.77 1.47
N TRP A 443 -1.02 1.50 1.07
CA TRP A 443 -1.20 1.02 -0.32
C TRP A 443 -2.67 0.73 -0.68
N ASP A 444 -3.53 0.56 0.32
CA ASP A 444 -4.97 0.24 0.19
C ASP A 444 -5.85 1.49 0.41
N LYS A 445 -5.29 2.55 1.00
CA LYS A 445 -5.99 3.80 1.28
C LYS A 445 -6.46 4.39 -0.06
N PRO A 446 -7.75 4.74 -0.19
CA PRO A 446 -8.23 5.43 -1.38
C PRO A 446 -7.53 6.78 -1.46
N LEU A 447 -6.87 7.04 -2.59
CA LEU A 447 -6.25 8.34 -2.86
C LEU A 447 -7.33 9.35 -3.26
N PHE A 448 -8.33 8.87 -3.99
CA PHE A 448 -9.53 9.61 -4.36
C PHE A 448 -10.76 8.81 -3.95
N THR A 449 -11.79 9.50 -3.46
CA THR A 449 -13.14 8.95 -3.31
C THR A 449 -14.05 9.79 -4.19
N VAL A 450 -14.82 9.15 -5.06
CA VAL A 450 -15.76 9.77 -5.99
C VAL A 450 -17.17 9.33 -5.56
N PRO A 451 -17.91 10.15 -4.81
CA PRO A 451 -19.31 9.91 -4.49
C PRO A 451 -20.16 9.65 -5.74
N TRP A 452 -21.25 8.91 -5.59
CA TRP A 452 -22.23 8.71 -6.65
C TRP A 452 -22.85 10.02 -7.18
N SER A 453 -23.05 10.99 -6.29
CA SER A 453 -23.61 12.32 -6.59
C SER A 453 -22.75 13.19 -7.50
N ASP A 454 -21.45 12.93 -7.55
CA ASP A 454 -20.50 13.87 -8.14
C ASP A 454 -20.49 13.68 -9.65
N PRO A 455 -20.64 14.75 -10.46
CA PRO A 455 -20.78 14.59 -11.91
C PRO A 455 -19.51 13.98 -12.52
N GLU A 456 -18.33 14.38 -12.05
CA GLU A 456 -17.03 13.97 -12.59
C GLU A 456 -16.03 13.64 -11.47
N PRO A 457 -15.08 12.72 -11.69
CA PRO A 457 -13.93 12.54 -10.80
C PRO A 457 -12.99 13.75 -10.86
N PRO A 458 -12.16 14.01 -9.82
CA PRO A 458 -11.22 15.13 -9.78
C PRO A 458 -10.03 14.88 -10.73
N ILE A 459 -10.25 14.96 -12.05
CA ILE A 459 -9.31 14.50 -13.07
C ILE A 459 -7.96 15.21 -13.00
N ALA A 460 -7.96 16.53 -12.75
CA ALA A 460 -6.72 17.31 -12.67
C ALA A 460 -5.81 16.82 -11.53
N GLU A 461 -6.39 16.51 -10.37
CA GLU A 461 -5.65 15.95 -9.24
C GLU A 461 -5.19 14.51 -9.52
N ILE A 462 -6.04 13.69 -10.15
CA ILE A 462 -5.71 12.31 -10.56
C ILE A 462 -4.54 12.32 -11.54
N TRP A 463 -4.59 13.19 -12.55
CA TRP A 463 -3.52 13.37 -13.53
C TRP A 463 -2.20 13.77 -12.88
N THR A 464 -2.20 14.79 -12.03
CA THR A 464 -0.99 15.26 -11.35
C THR A 464 -0.46 14.23 -10.35
N ALA A 465 -1.33 13.49 -9.66
CA ALA A 465 -0.91 12.41 -8.76
C ALA A 465 -0.30 11.20 -9.48
N LEU A 466 -0.70 10.91 -10.71
CA LEU A 466 -0.19 9.80 -11.52
C LEU A 466 1.04 10.17 -12.37
N THR A 467 1.15 11.43 -12.82
CA THR A 467 2.23 11.85 -13.74
C THR A 467 3.30 12.72 -13.10
N GLY A 468 3.02 13.33 -11.95
CA GLY A 468 3.81 14.43 -11.38
C GLY A 468 3.74 15.74 -12.17
N ILE A 469 2.99 15.79 -13.28
CA ILE A 469 2.84 17.00 -14.12
C ILE A 469 1.68 17.82 -13.55
N PRO A 470 1.90 19.08 -13.11
CA PRO A 470 0.82 19.92 -12.61
C PRO A 470 -0.16 20.27 -13.74
N HIS A 471 -1.45 20.12 -13.47
CA HIS A 471 -2.49 20.64 -14.36
C HIS A 471 -2.62 22.17 -14.18
N PRO A 472 -2.88 22.96 -15.24
CA PRO A 472 -3.05 24.42 -15.12
C PRO A 472 -4.09 24.87 -14.08
N SER A 473 -5.15 24.08 -13.89
CA SER A 473 -6.17 24.33 -12.84
C SER A 473 -5.72 23.99 -11.40
N THR A 474 -4.56 23.35 -11.24
CA THR A 474 -3.95 22.98 -9.94
C THR A 474 -2.73 23.83 -9.58
N SER A 475 -2.15 24.56 -10.55
CA SER A 475 -1.07 25.51 -10.32
C SER A 475 -1.62 26.85 -9.81
N THR A 476 -1.52 27.06 -8.49
CA THR A 476 -1.88 28.34 -7.85
C THR A 476 -0.78 29.39 -7.99
N ASP A 477 -0.86 30.22 -9.04
CA ASP A 477 -0.24 31.55 -9.06
C ASP A 477 -1.35 32.62 -9.03
N ALA A 478 -1.73 33.04 -7.82
CA ALA A 478 -2.62 34.17 -7.60
C ALA A 478 -2.32 34.83 -6.23
N GLU A 479 -1.66 35.98 -6.25
CA GLU A 479 -1.80 36.96 -5.18
C GLU A 479 -3.24 37.49 -5.16
N THR A 480 -3.98 37.34 -4.06
CA THR A 480 -5.14 38.19 -3.69
C THR A 480 -5.53 37.92 -2.22
N PRO A 481 -6.24 38.85 -1.54
CA PRO A 481 -5.84 39.22 -0.18
C PRO A 481 -6.51 38.46 0.96
N VAL A 482 -5.72 38.12 1.98
CA VAL A 482 -6.20 37.56 3.26
C VAL A 482 -6.71 38.68 4.18
N THR A 483 -7.78 39.36 3.80
CA THR A 483 -8.43 40.40 4.63
C THR A 483 -9.92 40.57 4.32
N THR A 484 -10.79 39.81 5.00
CA THR A 484 -12.14 40.29 5.42
C THR A 484 -12.90 39.33 6.35
N LEU A 485 -12.72 38.01 6.28
CA LEU A 485 -13.51 37.07 7.09
C LEU A 485 -13.12 37.01 8.58
N THR A 486 -11.85 37.28 8.92
CA THR A 486 -11.38 37.29 10.32
C THR A 486 -11.92 38.50 11.12
N SER A 487 -12.38 39.56 10.44
CA SER A 487 -12.82 40.79 11.11
C SER A 487 -14.27 40.75 11.61
N ALA A 488 -15.07 39.76 11.18
CA ALA A 488 -16.49 39.64 11.54
C ALA A 488 -16.72 38.86 12.85
N LEU A 489 -15.79 37.98 13.24
CA LEU A 489 -15.94 37.12 14.42
C LEU A 489 -15.32 37.70 15.71
N ALA A 490 -14.66 38.86 15.63
CA ALA A 490 -14.00 39.51 16.76
C ALA A 490 -14.93 40.38 17.63
N SER A 491 -16.19 40.58 17.21
CA SER A 491 -17.09 41.61 17.77
C SER A 491 -18.13 41.09 18.76
N SER A 492 -18.08 39.82 19.17
CA SER A 492 -19.15 39.18 19.96
C SER A 492 -18.64 38.20 21.03
N ALA A 493 -17.70 38.65 21.87
CA ALA A 493 -17.29 37.93 23.09
C ALA A 493 -16.90 38.88 24.24
N LEU A 494 -17.89 39.59 24.81
CA LEU A 494 -17.81 40.18 26.14
C LEU A 494 -18.78 39.45 27.08
N LEU A 495 -18.26 38.80 28.13
CA LEU A 495 -18.63 39.00 29.56
C LEU A 495 -18.11 37.89 30.50
N SER A 496 -17.65 38.31 31.68
CA SER A 496 -17.38 37.59 32.96
C SER A 496 -16.50 36.32 32.96
N ASP A 497 -15.31 36.31 33.58
CA ASP A 497 -14.90 36.51 35.00
C ASP A 497 -15.05 35.29 35.93
N THR A 498 -13.93 34.73 36.41
CA THR A 498 -13.47 34.89 37.83
C THR A 498 -12.12 34.20 38.19
N ALA A 499 -11.23 35.01 38.78
CA ALA A 499 -10.29 34.71 39.90
C ALA A 499 -9.28 33.51 39.89
N SER A 500 -8.05 33.82 39.45
CA SER A 500 -6.74 33.74 40.16
C SER A 500 -6.55 33.03 41.52
N ILE A 501 -5.34 32.48 41.75
CA ILE A 501 -4.39 32.87 42.83
C ILE A 501 -2.95 32.37 42.51
N ASN A 502 -1.93 33.05 43.04
CA ASN A 502 -0.53 33.06 42.57
C ASN A 502 0.48 32.71 43.70
N THR A 503 1.73 32.37 43.32
CA THR A 503 3.06 32.50 44.03
C THR A 503 4.07 31.48 43.47
N SER A 504 5.35 31.38 43.88
CA SER A 504 6.47 32.36 43.91
C SER A 504 7.77 31.62 44.33
N ALA A 505 9.00 32.00 43.98
CA ALA A 505 9.53 32.85 42.89
C ALA A 505 11.09 32.74 42.86
N THR A 506 11.74 33.11 41.73
CA THR A 506 13.11 33.70 41.52
C THR A 506 13.89 33.01 40.39
N ALA A 507 14.74 33.64 39.57
CA ALA A 507 14.88 34.98 38.97
C ALA A 507 16.24 35.02 38.22
N ARG A 508 16.25 35.17 36.88
CA ARG A 508 17.33 35.82 36.09
C ARG A 508 16.87 36.08 34.64
N THR A 509 17.28 37.21 34.09
CA THR A 509 16.83 37.85 32.84
C THR A 509 17.96 37.89 31.78
N PRO A 510 17.75 38.45 30.56
CA PRO A 510 16.64 38.22 29.62
C PRO A 510 17.16 37.81 28.21
N ARG A 511 16.34 37.12 27.41
CA ARG A 511 16.53 37.02 25.94
C ARG A 511 15.28 37.47 25.20
N THR A 512 15.48 37.98 24.00
CA THR A 512 14.47 38.58 23.12
C THR A 512 13.29 37.66 22.83
N ALA A 513 12.11 38.25 22.67
CA ALA A 513 10.83 37.54 22.62
C ALA A 513 10.66 36.72 21.33
N ALA A 514 10.65 35.39 21.47
CA ALA A 514 10.00 34.50 20.52
C ALA A 514 8.54 34.29 20.98
N LEU A 515 7.59 34.41 20.05
CA LEU A 515 6.16 34.21 20.31
C LEU A 515 5.92 32.79 20.84
N GLN A 516 5.44 32.67 22.08
CA GLN A 516 4.99 31.39 22.64
C GLN A 516 3.74 30.93 21.89
N ARG A 517 3.82 29.82 21.15
CA ARG A 517 2.63 29.13 20.64
C ARG A 517 1.72 28.76 21.82
N PRO A 518 0.38 28.96 21.71
CA PRO A 518 -0.54 28.59 22.77
C PRO A 518 -0.43 27.09 23.06
N ARG A 519 -0.46 26.73 24.35
CA ARG A 519 -0.33 25.35 24.80
C ARG A 519 -1.67 24.63 24.60
N ILE A 520 -1.89 24.15 23.37
CA ILE A 520 -3.05 23.34 22.99
C ILE A 520 -3.12 22.14 23.94
N LYS A 521 -4.19 22.04 24.73
CA LYS A 521 -4.52 20.78 25.43
C LYS A 521 -4.89 19.76 24.35
N PRO A 522 -4.21 18.61 24.23
CA PRO A 522 -4.55 17.61 23.24
C PRO A 522 -6.00 17.15 23.44
N HIS A 523 -6.76 17.11 22.34
CA HIS A 523 -8.05 16.45 22.30
C HIS A 523 -7.82 14.93 22.52
N GLN A 524 -8.69 14.25 23.25
CA GLN A 524 -8.47 12.83 23.59
C GLN A 524 -8.33 11.91 22.36
N ALA A 525 -8.85 12.31 21.19
CA ALA A 525 -8.69 11.58 19.93
C ALA A 525 -7.30 11.72 19.26
N THR A 526 -6.41 12.61 19.72
CA THR A 526 -5.04 12.77 19.17
C THR A 526 -3.93 12.36 20.12
N VAL A 527 -4.27 11.80 21.28
CA VAL A 527 -3.33 11.04 22.11
C VAL A 527 -3.21 9.65 21.48
N GLN A 528 -2.02 9.27 20.99
CA GLN A 528 -1.80 7.87 20.63
C GLN A 528 -1.99 7.01 21.89
N PRO A 529 -2.79 5.93 21.86
CA PRO A 529 -2.89 5.03 22.99
C PRO A 529 -1.50 4.51 23.33
N THR A 530 -1.22 4.42 24.63
CA THR A 530 0.05 3.88 25.13
C THR A 530 0.27 2.50 24.51
N ALA A 531 1.48 2.24 24.00
CA ALA A 531 1.77 1.00 23.28
C ALA A 531 1.34 -0.22 24.11
N THR A 532 0.33 -0.95 23.63
CA THR A 532 -0.22 -2.11 24.33
C THR A 532 0.89 -3.12 24.58
N ASP A 533 1.06 -3.56 25.82
CA ASP A 533 2.08 -4.57 26.14
C ASP A 533 1.85 -5.81 25.27
N SER A 534 2.92 -6.22 24.59
CA SER A 534 3.03 -7.49 23.85
C SER A 534 2.51 -8.70 24.64
N SER A 535 2.73 -8.73 25.96
CA SER A 535 2.25 -9.82 26.82
C SER A 535 0.71 -9.85 26.92
N ALA A 536 0.08 -8.68 27.00
CA ALA A 536 -1.36 -8.53 27.15
C ALA A 536 -2.10 -8.81 25.83
N LEU A 537 -1.52 -8.45 24.68
CA LEU A 537 -2.04 -8.84 23.37
C LEU A 537 -1.99 -10.37 23.18
N TYR A 538 -0.87 -11.01 23.54
CA TYR A 538 -0.74 -12.46 23.48
C TYR A 538 -1.76 -13.17 24.39
N ALA A 539 -1.94 -12.68 25.62
CA ALA A 539 -2.96 -13.20 26.54
C ALA A 539 -4.38 -13.10 25.96
N MET A 540 -4.73 -11.96 25.36
CA MET A 540 -6.02 -11.78 24.68
C MET A 540 -6.20 -12.74 23.50
N GLU A 541 -5.19 -12.88 22.65
CA GLU A 541 -5.25 -13.79 21.49
C GLU A 541 -5.39 -15.25 21.92
N LYS A 542 -4.74 -15.65 23.02
CA LYS A 542 -4.84 -16.99 23.62
C LYS A 542 -6.24 -17.24 24.20
N CYS A 543 -6.74 -16.36 25.06
CA CYS A 543 -8.07 -16.51 25.69
C CYS A 543 -9.20 -16.60 24.64
N THR A 544 -9.23 -15.68 23.67
CA THR A 544 -10.22 -15.70 22.59
C THR A 544 -10.13 -16.95 21.71
N SER A 545 -8.94 -17.54 21.54
CA SER A 545 -8.76 -18.81 20.82
C SER A 545 -9.28 -20.02 21.60
N ALA A 546 -9.07 -20.04 22.92
CA ALA A 546 -9.59 -21.10 23.79
C ALA A 546 -11.12 -21.13 23.78
N ILE A 547 -11.77 -19.96 23.82
CA ILE A 547 -13.24 -19.84 23.70
C ILE A 547 -13.74 -20.40 22.36
N VAL A 548 -13.11 -20.07 21.22
CA VAL A 548 -13.48 -20.65 19.91
C VAL A 548 -13.25 -22.17 19.88
N SER A 549 -12.22 -22.67 20.57
CA SER A 549 -11.95 -24.11 20.69
C SER A 549 -13.00 -24.84 21.54
N ALA A 550 -13.53 -24.20 22.58
CA ALA A 550 -14.62 -24.74 23.39
C ALA A 550 -15.92 -24.86 22.56
N ILE A 551 -16.28 -23.83 21.81
CA ILE A 551 -17.43 -23.86 20.87
C ILE A 551 -17.27 -25.01 19.86
N ARG A 552 -16.07 -25.17 19.28
CA ARG A 552 -15.79 -26.28 18.34
C ARG A 552 -15.90 -27.66 19.00
N SER A 553 -15.51 -27.78 20.27
CA SER A 553 -15.62 -29.05 21.01
C SER A 553 -17.10 -29.40 21.28
N TYR A 554 -17.92 -28.39 21.56
CA TYR A 554 -19.38 -28.55 21.69
C TYR A 554 -20.03 -28.99 20.37
N THR A 555 -19.69 -28.37 19.24
CA THR A 555 -20.31 -28.72 17.95
C THR A 555 -19.85 -30.06 17.37
N LEU A 556 -18.71 -30.61 17.83
CA LEU A 556 -18.31 -31.98 17.50
C LEU A 556 -19.15 -33.04 18.23
N THR A 557 -19.68 -32.72 19.41
CA THR A 557 -20.58 -33.63 20.17
C THR A 557 -22.06 -33.36 19.87
N ASN A 558 -22.39 -32.14 19.43
CA ASN A 558 -23.73 -31.68 19.07
C ASN A 558 -23.69 -31.04 17.66
N PRO A 559 -23.69 -31.84 16.58
CA PRO A 559 -23.55 -31.32 15.22
C PRO A 559 -24.84 -30.68 14.68
N SER A 560 -26.01 -31.19 15.08
CA SER A 560 -27.35 -30.73 14.66
C SER A 560 -27.91 -29.68 15.63
N ALA A 561 -28.52 -28.61 15.10
CA ALA A 561 -29.16 -27.56 15.87
C ALA A 561 -30.44 -28.07 16.54
N GLU A 562 -31.27 -28.83 15.83
CA GLU A 562 -32.46 -29.49 16.38
C GLU A 562 -32.09 -30.43 17.54
N ALA A 563 -31.09 -31.29 17.36
CA ALA A 563 -30.66 -32.24 18.39
C ALA A 563 -30.02 -31.53 19.61
N ALA A 564 -29.32 -30.42 19.39
CA ALA A 564 -28.74 -29.61 20.46
C ALA A 564 -29.81 -28.84 21.26
N LEU A 565 -30.86 -28.36 20.59
CA LEU A 565 -32.00 -27.69 21.25
C LEU A 565 -32.83 -28.69 22.06
N ALA A 566 -33.10 -29.88 21.52
CA ALA A 566 -33.84 -30.93 22.22
C ALA A 566 -33.13 -31.44 23.49
N GLN A 567 -31.81 -31.32 23.55
CA GLN A 567 -30.98 -31.65 24.72
C GLN A 567 -30.69 -30.44 25.63
N SER A 568 -31.12 -29.23 25.25
CA SER A 568 -30.85 -28.03 26.05
C SER A 568 -31.68 -28.01 27.34
N PRO A 569 -31.09 -27.71 28.51
CA PRO A 569 -31.86 -27.51 29.75
C PRO A 569 -32.66 -26.20 29.76
N ASP A 570 -32.44 -25.30 28.79
CA ASP A 570 -33.18 -24.04 28.64
C ASP A 570 -33.93 -24.03 27.30
N ALA A 571 -35.26 -24.03 27.36
CA ALA A 571 -36.12 -24.02 26.18
C ALA A 571 -35.96 -22.75 25.31
N ARG A 572 -35.27 -21.71 25.81
CA ARG A 572 -35.00 -20.47 25.07
C ARG A 572 -33.82 -20.57 24.10
N GLY A 573 -32.95 -21.57 24.21
CA GLY A 573 -31.75 -21.66 23.37
C GLY A 573 -30.66 -22.61 23.86
N ILE A 574 -29.55 -22.67 23.13
CA ILE A 574 -28.39 -23.50 23.45
C ILE A 574 -27.42 -22.71 24.35
N ALA A 575 -27.00 -23.31 25.47
CA ALA A 575 -26.00 -22.74 26.37
C ALA A 575 -24.69 -23.55 26.32
N ILE A 576 -23.58 -22.91 25.93
CA ILE A 576 -22.25 -23.51 25.84
C ILE A 576 -21.35 -22.93 26.93
N ALA A 577 -20.96 -23.77 27.89
CA ALA A 577 -19.98 -23.39 28.91
C ALA A 577 -18.58 -23.25 28.30
N VAL A 578 -17.85 -22.20 28.67
CA VAL A 578 -16.47 -21.97 28.21
C VAL A 578 -15.55 -21.71 29.42
N PRO A 579 -14.35 -22.33 29.51
CA PRO A 579 -13.53 -22.25 30.73
C PRO A 579 -12.99 -20.86 31.10
N GLU A 580 -12.92 -19.95 30.13
CA GLU A 580 -12.29 -18.63 30.26
C GLU A 580 -13.31 -17.51 30.58
N ALA A 581 -14.59 -17.83 30.82
CA ALA A 581 -15.62 -16.84 31.12
C ALA A 581 -16.59 -17.32 32.22
N SER A 582 -17.13 -16.37 32.97
CA SER A 582 -18.11 -16.60 34.02
C SER A 582 -19.51 -16.89 33.46
N ALA A 583 -19.81 -16.33 32.28
CA ALA A 583 -21.07 -16.54 31.57
C ALA A 583 -20.92 -17.59 30.45
N PRO A 584 -21.94 -18.43 30.19
CA PRO A 584 -21.96 -19.28 29.00
C PRO A 584 -22.20 -18.45 27.73
N ILE A 585 -21.77 -18.99 26.59
CA ILE A 585 -22.24 -18.52 25.29
C ILE A 585 -23.68 -19.00 25.13
N PHE A 586 -24.59 -18.11 24.77
CA PHE A 586 -26.02 -18.41 24.61
C PHE A 586 -26.49 -18.10 23.19
N ILE A 587 -27.14 -19.07 22.56
CA ILE A 587 -27.64 -19.00 21.20
C ILE A 587 -29.16 -19.18 21.26
N PRO A 588 -29.97 -18.14 21.02
CA PRO A 588 -31.43 -18.26 21.08
C PRO A 588 -31.95 -19.34 20.13
N ALA A 589 -33.00 -20.06 20.51
CA ALA A 589 -33.55 -21.17 19.74
C ALA A 589 -33.91 -20.78 18.30
N HIS A 590 -34.53 -19.61 18.13
CA HIS A 590 -34.87 -19.07 16.81
C HIS A 590 -33.66 -18.71 15.94
N VAL A 591 -32.48 -18.51 16.54
CA VAL A 591 -31.21 -18.23 15.82
C VAL A 591 -30.44 -19.51 15.53
N ALA A 592 -30.49 -20.50 16.43
CA ALA A 592 -29.99 -21.83 16.17
C ALA A 592 -30.73 -22.49 14.97
N SER A 593 -32.04 -22.27 14.88
CA SER A 593 -32.90 -22.79 13.79
C SER A 593 -32.99 -21.93 12.53
N SER A 594 -32.36 -20.75 12.47
CA SER A 594 -32.39 -19.87 11.28
C SER A 594 -31.19 -20.02 10.35
N GLY A 595 -30.31 -20.98 10.61
CA GLY A 595 -29.21 -21.33 9.71
C GLY A 595 -29.71 -21.89 8.37
N THR A 596 -28.90 -21.76 7.32
CA THR A 596 -29.18 -22.37 6.00
C THR A 596 -28.95 -23.89 5.97
N THR A 597 -28.59 -24.47 7.12
CA THR A 597 -28.35 -25.89 7.39
C THR A 597 -28.61 -26.13 8.88
N ASP A 598 -29.08 -27.33 9.23
CA ASP A 598 -29.18 -27.79 10.63
C ASP A 598 -27.79 -28.07 11.24
N GLU A 599 -26.73 -28.21 10.42
CA GLU A 599 -25.37 -28.39 10.92
C GLU A 599 -24.83 -27.11 11.58
N LEU A 600 -24.77 -27.07 12.91
CA LEU A 600 -24.29 -25.92 13.70
C LEU A 600 -22.90 -25.43 13.27
N ALA A 601 -22.00 -26.34 12.93
CA ALA A 601 -20.63 -26.04 12.46
C ALA A 601 -20.42 -26.23 10.94
N GLY A 602 -21.47 -26.63 10.21
CA GLY A 602 -21.43 -26.87 8.77
C GLY A 602 -21.29 -25.59 7.94
N ALA A 603 -21.22 -25.75 6.62
CA ALA A 603 -21.19 -24.60 5.71
C ALA A 603 -22.53 -23.83 5.77
N GLY A 604 -22.50 -22.60 6.30
CA GLY A 604 -23.70 -21.79 6.58
C GLY A 604 -24.23 -21.90 8.02
N GLY A 605 -23.67 -22.79 8.83
CA GLY A 605 -24.02 -22.95 10.25
C GLY A 605 -23.68 -21.74 11.11
N ILE A 606 -24.49 -21.49 12.14
CA ILE A 606 -24.34 -20.35 13.07
C ILE A 606 -23.02 -20.37 13.87
N LEU A 607 -22.45 -21.55 14.12
CA LEU A 607 -21.16 -21.79 14.79
C LEU A 607 -20.06 -22.27 13.83
N ALA A 608 -20.20 -22.06 12.52
CA ALA A 608 -19.17 -22.39 11.56
C ALA A 608 -17.84 -21.70 11.87
N LEU A 609 -16.73 -22.45 11.83
CA LEU A 609 -15.39 -21.94 12.21
C LEU A 609 -14.98 -20.65 11.46
N PRO A 610 -15.28 -20.45 10.17
CA PRO A 610 -15.00 -19.17 9.49
C PRO A 610 -15.76 -17.97 10.08
N ARG A 611 -17.03 -18.16 10.51
CA ARG A 611 -17.85 -17.13 11.15
C ARG A 611 -17.30 -16.77 12.53
N LEU A 612 -17.00 -17.77 13.35
CA LEU A 612 -16.39 -17.58 14.67
C LEU A 612 -15.03 -16.86 14.60
N GLN A 613 -14.18 -17.24 13.65
CA GLN A 613 -12.88 -16.57 13.44
C GLN A 613 -13.02 -15.15 12.90
N ARG A 614 -14.09 -14.83 12.15
CA ARG A 614 -14.40 -13.43 11.76
C ARG A 614 -14.81 -12.60 12.97
N LEU A 615 -15.77 -13.08 13.77
CA LEU A 615 -16.22 -12.41 14.99
C LEU A 615 -15.05 -12.19 15.97
N ARG A 616 -14.17 -13.20 16.14
CA ARG A 616 -12.93 -13.06 16.91
C ARG A 616 -12.03 -11.94 16.39
N ARG A 617 -11.78 -11.87 15.07
CA ARG A 617 -10.94 -10.80 14.47
C ARG A 617 -11.56 -9.41 14.62
N GLN A 618 -12.87 -9.29 14.44
CA GLN A 618 -13.64 -8.06 14.64
C GLN A 618 -13.49 -7.57 16.09
N TRP A 619 -13.75 -8.44 17.07
CA TRP A 619 -13.63 -8.10 18.48
C TRP A 619 -12.20 -7.74 18.90
N ILE A 620 -11.19 -8.49 18.44
CA ILE A 620 -9.78 -8.16 18.67
C ILE A 620 -9.45 -6.77 18.08
N GLY A 621 -9.89 -6.48 16.85
CA GLY A 621 -9.68 -5.19 16.20
C GLY A 621 -10.25 -4.02 16.99
N LEU A 622 -11.45 -4.16 17.55
CA LEU A 622 -12.11 -3.16 18.39
C LEU A 622 -11.41 -2.97 19.75
N ASN A 623 -10.92 -4.04 20.37
CA ASN A 623 -10.46 -4.01 21.77
C ASN A 623 -8.94 -3.89 21.93
N ARG A 624 -8.13 -4.09 20.88
CA ARG A 624 -6.66 -4.07 20.90
C ARG A 624 -6.03 -2.84 21.58
N ALA A 625 -6.67 -1.68 21.48
CA ALA A 625 -6.19 -0.41 22.05
C ALA A 625 -6.50 -0.23 23.54
N TYR A 626 -7.37 -1.08 24.13
CA TYR A 626 -7.86 -0.95 25.50
C TYR A 626 -7.34 -2.04 26.45
N VAL A 627 -6.80 -3.12 25.91
CA VAL A 627 -6.26 -4.27 26.65
C VAL A 627 -5.02 -3.87 27.46
N GLY A 628 -4.94 -4.30 28.72
CA GLY A 628 -3.76 -4.06 29.58
C GLY A 628 -3.63 -2.62 30.11
N VAL A 629 -4.61 -1.75 29.85
CA VAL A 629 -4.64 -0.38 30.41
C VAL A 629 -5.17 -0.44 31.84
N ASN A 630 -4.27 -0.39 32.84
CA ASN A 630 -4.66 -0.34 34.25
C ASN A 630 -5.50 0.91 34.57
N HIS A 631 -6.58 0.72 35.35
CA HIS A 631 -7.48 1.79 35.82
C HIS A 631 -6.79 2.94 36.59
N ALA A 632 -5.56 2.74 37.07
CA ALA A 632 -4.74 3.75 37.73
C ALA A 632 -4.29 4.91 36.80
N SER A 633 -4.41 4.76 35.47
CA SER A 633 -3.95 5.76 34.48
C SER A 633 -4.93 6.92 34.20
N GLY A 634 -6.12 6.92 34.81
CA GLY A 634 -7.16 7.93 34.58
C GLY A 634 -7.91 7.81 33.24
N VAL A 635 -7.54 6.84 32.40
CA VAL A 635 -8.29 6.48 31.19
C VAL A 635 -9.50 5.63 31.60
N LYS A 636 -10.73 6.14 31.39
CA LYS A 636 -11.95 5.34 31.53
C LYS A 636 -12.03 4.32 30.38
N GLY A 637 -12.15 3.03 30.70
CA GLY A 637 -12.43 1.97 29.72
C GLY A 637 -11.31 0.99 29.38
N GLY A 638 -10.27 0.86 30.21
CA GLY A 638 -9.29 -0.22 30.07
C GLY A 638 -9.90 -1.61 30.31
N LEU A 639 -9.45 -2.62 29.56
CA LEU A 639 -9.85 -4.02 29.68
C LEU A 639 -8.72 -4.83 30.33
N ALA A 640 -8.96 -5.36 31.53
CA ALA A 640 -7.98 -6.17 32.24
C ALA A 640 -7.90 -7.60 31.66
N PRO A 641 -6.74 -8.31 31.75
CA PRO A 641 -6.57 -9.63 31.12
C PRO A 641 -7.57 -10.70 31.57
N ASP A 642 -8.00 -10.65 32.82
CA ASP A 642 -9.02 -11.51 33.43
C ASP A 642 -10.44 -11.21 32.93
N GLN A 643 -10.70 -10.00 32.45
CA GLN A 643 -12.00 -9.56 31.93
C GLN A 643 -12.18 -9.87 30.44
N VAL A 644 -11.12 -10.25 29.73
CA VAL A 644 -11.13 -10.51 28.27
C VAL A 644 -12.16 -11.57 27.89
N GLY A 645 -12.21 -12.69 28.62
CA GLY A 645 -13.10 -13.80 28.28
C GLY A 645 -14.58 -13.46 28.43
N ASP A 646 -14.97 -12.87 29.57
CA ASP A 646 -16.34 -12.38 29.80
C ASP A 646 -16.74 -11.28 28.81
N ALA A 647 -15.82 -10.36 28.46
CA ALA A 647 -16.09 -9.33 27.47
C ALA A 647 -16.27 -9.89 26.04
N PHE A 648 -15.51 -10.92 25.67
CA PHE A 648 -15.65 -11.58 24.37
C PHE A 648 -16.93 -12.44 24.31
N VAL A 649 -17.29 -13.16 25.38
CA VAL A 649 -18.57 -13.90 25.46
C VAL A 649 -19.77 -12.96 25.38
N ARG A 650 -19.75 -11.81 26.07
CA ARG A 650 -20.82 -10.81 25.95
C ARG A 650 -20.99 -10.30 24.51
N PHE A 651 -19.88 -10.05 23.81
CA PHE A 651 -19.91 -9.68 22.39
C PHE A 651 -20.51 -10.79 21.52
N LEU A 652 -20.06 -12.05 21.68
CA LEU A 652 -20.61 -13.18 20.93
C LEU A 652 -22.11 -13.35 21.19
N ASN A 653 -22.57 -13.23 22.44
CA ASN A 653 -23.99 -13.33 22.79
C ASN A 653 -24.83 -12.19 22.17
N ALA A 654 -24.29 -10.97 22.06
CA ALA A 654 -24.96 -9.88 21.35
C ALA A 654 -25.05 -10.15 19.84
N GLU A 655 -23.97 -10.60 19.22
CA GLU A 655 -23.92 -10.99 17.79
C GLU A 655 -24.81 -12.21 17.46
N PHE A 656 -25.07 -13.08 18.44
CA PHE A 656 -26.02 -14.19 18.33
C PHE A 656 -27.47 -13.81 18.68
N ALA A 657 -27.71 -12.68 19.36
CA ALA A 657 -29.08 -12.21 19.66
C ALA A 657 -29.67 -11.36 18.52
N GLY A 658 -28.84 -10.62 17.78
CA GLY A 658 -29.27 -9.72 16.70
C GLY A 658 -30.00 -8.46 17.20
N GLU A 659 -30.58 -7.68 16.29
CA GLU A 659 -31.23 -6.40 16.60
C GLU A 659 -32.57 -6.52 17.38
N SER A 660 -33.01 -7.75 17.69
CA SER A 660 -34.25 -8.01 18.45
C SER A 660 -34.01 -8.05 19.97
N GLY A 661 -33.10 -7.22 20.48
CA GLY A 661 -32.68 -7.19 21.89
C GLY A 661 -33.48 -6.22 22.75
N VAL A 662 -34.67 -6.65 23.23
CA VAL A 662 -35.37 -6.10 24.40
C VAL A 662 -35.74 -7.25 25.34
#